data_AF-C8PP86-F1
#
_entry.id   AF-C8PP86-F1
#
_cell.length_a   1.000
_cell.length_b   1.000
_cell.length_c   1.000
_cell.angle_alpha   90.00
_cell.angle_beta   90.00
_cell.angle_gamma   90.00
#
_symmetry.space_group_name_H-M   'P 1'
#
loop_
_entity.id
_entity.type
_entity.pdbx_description
1 polymer ?
#
loop_
_entity_poly.entity_id
_entity_poly.type
_entity_poly.pdbx_seq_one_letter_code
_entity_poly.pdbx_strand_id
1 'polypeptide(L)'
;MKAMIFTILSAVCVAGAAAEPTNTFSGDDIPLKKVTLYSSGVAHYVHEGTVSGSGDIELLFSPTQINDVLKSLVVTDPSAKNLTVNYQSEDTLRKTLESLKIDLSAASTLYDILKAQKGAEVELFTPHQITGKILSVDKNSSKETDSFFISLTAKDGIHIIAFSDIQSFKFTEEKRNEDLNTALALILDASAKNRKKLDIKIDAQGERKLGLSYVMEAPVWKASYRLDMGAGKAAFQAWAIIDNSTDLDWKDITLTLTTGKPVGFTQNLYAPYYTYRPEVPLAIAQAAEAETFDSADMPAAYIGAAPMAREERSMMKMAEASDTAYEAAEENNSAYFENQAASGKAGEMFAFTPSKPITLERQQSTMIPLTIAALPAEKYSVFSSIPYNRNVNPKFCISIENTSGLKLPAGPITVFDGGEYAGDALLEFLPESEKRLIAYGDDIEVTGSRRGDSSRTIETVKLADGIMTTSYRQVQSTTYLIKNADKKERTVIVEHTKNAGYELTTKQALTETTANKYRFKLTAAANAGSELKVEEARIYQSTQKIFDMSSNTFVSYTTNAEIPEKIRKAFASIITEKDKVTAAERSLKALQDRQTEIGKEQDRARRNLEAVGSESQQGRAFLTKLLNLESELDELKTGIAAAVEQLNKAQQNFTAFVKNIRVE
;
A
#
# COMPACT_ATOMS: atom_id res chain seq x y z
N MET A 1 -47.62 -88.54 55.89
CA MET A 1 -46.60 -87.96 56.79
C MET A 1 -46.03 -86.72 56.11
N LYS A 2 -46.09 -85.58 56.81
CA LYS A 2 -45.58 -84.27 56.39
C LYS A 2 -44.07 -84.19 56.62
N ALA A 3 -43.35 -83.48 55.76
CA ALA A 3 -42.28 -82.58 56.17
C ALA A 3 -42.07 -81.52 55.09
N MET A 4 -42.39 -80.28 55.44
CA MET A 4 -42.23 -79.06 54.66
C MET A 4 -41.00 -78.34 55.24
N ILE A 5 -40.06 -77.92 54.40
CA ILE A 5 -38.98 -76.97 54.76
C ILE A 5 -39.12 -75.78 53.81
N PHE A 6 -39.28 -74.60 54.40
CA PHE A 6 -39.37 -73.30 53.75
C PHE A 6 -37.99 -72.64 53.76
N THR A 7 -37.51 -72.15 52.62
CA THR A 7 -36.37 -71.24 52.54
C THR A 7 -36.73 -70.06 51.63
N ILE A 8 -36.47 -68.86 52.16
CA ILE A 8 -36.74 -67.53 51.60
C ILE A 8 -35.73 -67.21 50.49
N LEU A 9 -36.18 -66.65 49.35
CA LEU A 9 -35.32 -66.09 48.31
C LEU A 9 -35.71 -64.63 48.04
N SER A 10 -34.79 -63.72 48.36
CA SER A 10 -34.84 -62.28 48.12
C SER A 10 -34.49 -61.98 46.66
N ALA A 11 -35.38 -61.29 45.93
CA ALA A 11 -35.12 -60.80 44.58
C ALA A 11 -34.49 -59.40 44.63
N VAL A 12 -33.27 -59.28 44.12
CA VAL A 12 -32.60 -57.99 43.87
C VAL A 12 -32.91 -57.56 42.44
N CYS A 13 -33.67 -56.47 42.28
CA CYS A 13 -33.83 -55.79 41.00
C CYS A 13 -32.59 -54.95 40.71
N VAL A 14 -31.78 -55.36 39.73
CA VAL A 14 -30.74 -54.52 39.13
C VAL A 14 -31.40 -53.71 38.02
N ALA A 15 -31.66 -52.44 38.28
CA ALA A 15 -31.98 -51.46 37.25
C ALA A 15 -30.69 -51.14 36.49
N GLY A 16 -30.55 -51.70 35.28
CA GLY A 16 -29.53 -51.25 34.34
C GLY A 16 -29.90 -49.85 33.87
N ALA A 17 -29.07 -48.86 34.21
CA ALA A 17 -29.09 -47.55 33.57
C ALA A 17 -28.67 -47.74 32.11
N ALA A 18 -29.65 -47.88 31.22
CA ALA A 18 -29.42 -47.70 29.80
C ALA A 18 -29.07 -46.23 29.58
N ALA A 19 -27.85 -45.95 29.12
CA ALA A 19 -27.50 -44.63 28.60
C ALA A 19 -28.48 -44.31 27.46
N GLU A 20 -29.23 -43.22 27.58
CA GLU A 20 -30.08 -42.73 26.50
C GLU A 20 -29.22 -42.50 25.25
N PRO A 21 -29.69 -42.86 24.05
CA PRO A 21 -28.96 -42.60 22.82
C PRO A 21 -28.73 -41.09 22.68
N THR A 22 -27.46 -40.67 22.61
CA THR A 22 -27.09 -39.28 22.32
C THR A 22 -27.67 -38.90 20.96
N ASN A 23 -28.58 -37.93 20.96
CA ASN A 23 -29.22 -37.46 19.73
C ASN A 23 -28.19 -36.64 18.92
N THR A 24 -28.03 -36.87 17.63
CA THR A 24 -27.14 -36.04 16.78
C THR A 24 -27.99 -35.00 16.06
N PHE A 25 -27.75 -33.72 16.33
CA PHE A 25 -28.42 -32.64 15.63
C PHE A 25 -27.83 -32.50 14.23
N SER A 26 -28.69 -32.59 13.22
CA SER A 26 -28.33 -32.50 11.81
C SER A 26 -28.28 -31.05 11.33
N GLY A 27 -27.78 -30.86 10.11
CA GLY A 27 -27.80 -29.55 9.44
C GLY A 27 -29.21 -29.00 9.18
N ASP A 28 -30.26 -29.83 9.26
CA ASP A 28 -31.65 -29.38 9.15
C ASP A 28 -32.20 -28.90 10.50
N ASP A 29 -31.67 -29.40 11.61
CA ASP A 29 -32.04 -28.99 12.97
C ASP A 29 -31.45 -27.61 13.31
N ILE A 30 -30.22 -27.34 12.83
CA ILE A 30 -29.49 -26.09 13.04
C ILE A 30 -28.94 -25.56 11.69
N PRO A 31 -29.82 -25.13 10.78
CA PRO A 31 -29.44 -24.71 9.44
C PRO A 31 -28.64 -23.41 9.46
N LEU A 32 -27.78 -23.26 8.46
CA LEU A 32 -27.11 -21.99 8.16
C LEU A 32 -28.16 -20.95 7.79
N LYS A 33 -28.18 -19.80 8.49
CA LYS A 33 -29.15 -18.72 8.26
C LYS A 33 -28.53 -17.43 7.76
N LYS A 34 -27.30 -17.12 8.16
CA LYS A 34 -26.63 -15.87 7.78
C LYS A 34 -25.19 -16.13 7.39
N VAL A 35 -24.76 -15.50 6.30
CA VAL A 35 -23.36 -15.48 5.86
C VAL A 35 -22.96 -14.04 5.63
N THR A 36 -21.87 -13.62 6.27
CA THR A 36 -21.25 -12.31 6.01
C THR A 36 -19.89 -12.50 5.38
N LEU A 37 -19.72 -12.05 4.14
CA LEU A 37 -18.45 -12.10 3.42
C LEU A 37 -17.68 -10.80 3.59
N TYR A 38 -16.41 -10.90 3.98
CA TYR A 38 -15.54 -9.75 4.18
C TYR A 38 -14.53 -9.63 3.05
N SER A 39 -14.20 -8.39 2.69
CA SER A 39 -13.16 -8.09 1.70
C SER A 39 -11.74 -8.52 2.13
N SER A 40 -11.56 -8.93 3.38
CA SER A 40 -10.29 -9.44 3.94
C SER A 40 -10.06 -10.94 3.72
N GLY A 41 -10.99 -11.66 3.09
CA GLY A 41 -10.84 -13.11 2.81
C GLY A 41 -11.28 -14.02 3.95
N VAL A 42 -12.19 -13.52 4.79
CA VAL A 42 -12.87 -14.32 5.83
C VAL A 42 -14.36 -14.20 5.67
N ALA A 43 -15.09 -15.17 6.19
CA ALA A 43 -16.55 -15.14 6.25
C ALA A 43 -17.04 -15.54 7.64
N HIS A 44 -18.09 -14.88 8.09
CA HIS A 44 -18.80 -15.20 9.32
C HIS A 44 -20.06 -15.99 8.99
N TYR A 45 -20.18 -17.18 9.56
CA TYR A 45 -21.28 -18.11 9.36
C TYR A 45 -22.10 -18.19 10.64
N VAL A 46 -23.43 -18.06 10.52
CA VAL A 46 -24.36 -18.14 11.65
C VAL A 46 -25.44 -19.18 11.34
N HIS A 47 -25.49 -20.21 12.18
CA HIS A 47 -26.49 -21.24 12.19
C HIS A 47 -27.49 -20.98 13.33
N GLU A 48 -28.78 -21.12 13.05
CA GLU A 48 -29.84 -20.91 14.04
C GLU A 48 -30.93 -21.96 13.84
N GLY A 49 -31.27 -22.67 14.91
CA GLY A 49 -32.21 -23.78 14.90
C GLY A 49 -33.00 -23.92 16.19
N THR A 50 -34.04 -24.75 16.17
CA THR A 50 -34.80 -25.14 17.37
C THR A 50 -34.58 -26.63 17.60
N VAL A 51 -34.02 -26.98 18.75
CA VAL A 51 -33.65 -28.35 19.10
C VAL A 51 -34.30 -28.76 20.41
N SER A 52 -34.45 -30.07 20.64
CA SER A 52 -35.01 -30.63 21.87
C SER A 52 -34.05 -31.64 22.50
N GLY A 53 -33.87 -31.53 23.82
CA GLY A 53 -33.02 -32.43 24.60
C GLY A 53 -31.51 -32.22 24.40
N SER A 54 -30.73 -33.19 24.88
CA SER A 54 -29.27 -33.22 24.75
C SER A 54 -28.88 -33.80 23.38
N GLY A 55 -27.74 -33.35 22.86
CA GLY A 55 -27.24 -33.87 21.60
C GLY A 55 -25.90 -33.31 21.15
N ASP A 56 -25.41 -33.89 20.05
CA ASP A 56 -24.10 -33.60 19.47
C ASP A 56 -24.27 -32.93 18.09
N ILE A 57 -23.44 -31.92 17.79
CA ILE A 57 -23.34 -31.27 16.47
C ILE A 57 -21.98 -31.62 15.87
N GLU A 58 -21.97 -32.11 14.64
CA GLU A 58 -20.74 -32.45 13.93
C GLU A 58 -20.48 -31.48 12.78
N LEU A 59 -19.29 -30.88 12.75
CA LEU A 59 -18.85 -29.97 11.69
C LEU A 59 -17.49 -30.41 11.13
N LEU A 60 -17.28 -30.18 9.83
CA LEU A 60 -16.09 -30.59 9.09
C LEU A 60 -15.38 -29.36 8.51
N PHE A 61 -14.09 -29.20 8.82
CA PHE A 61 -13.28 -28.05 8.39
C PHE A 61 -11.93 -28.49 7.79
N SER A 62 -11.35 -27.72 6.88
CA SER A 62 -9.95 -27.96 6.48
C SER A 62 -8.98 -27.68 7.66
N PRO A 63 -7.72 -28.15 7.59
CA PRO A 63 -6.70 -27.80 8.57
C PRO A 63 -6.41 -26.28 8.68
N THR A 64 -6.62 -25.51 7.60
CA THR A 64 -6.47 -24.05 7.65
C THR A 64 -7.67 -23.40 8.34
N GLN A 65 -8.88 -23.85 8.01
CA GLN A 65 -10.14 -23.33 8.56
C GLN A 65 -10.33 -23.64 10.04
N ILE A 66 -9.94 -24.83 10.50
CA ILE A 66 -10.18 -25.25 11.89
C ILE A 66 -9.50 -24.32 12.91
N ASN A 67 -8.36 -23.72 12.57
CA ASN A 67 -7.68 -22.74 13.42
C ASN A 67 -8.54 -21.49 13.65
N ASP A 68 -9.10 -20.93 12.58
CA ASP A 68 -9.95 -19.74 12.66
C ASP A 68 -11.28 -20.05 13.36
N VAL A 69 -11.85 -21.24 13.11
CA VAL A 69 -13.06 -21.70 13.78
C VAL A 69 -12.83 -21.85 15.27
N LEU A 70 -11.77 -22.56 15.70
CA LEU A 70 -11.46 -22.74 17.13
C LEU A 70 -11.27 -21.39 17.86
N LYS A 71 -10.70 -20.40 17.17
CA LYS A 71 -10.51 -19.04 17.71
C LYS A 71 -11.81 -18.24 17.84
N SER A 72 -12.82 -18.53 17.02
CA SER A 72 -14.00 -17.67 16.82
C SER A 72 -15.33 -18.32 17.13
N LEU A 73 -15.35 -19.62 17.43
CA LEU A 73 -16.55 -20.39 17.70
C LEU A 73 -17.32 -19.82 18.91
N VAL A 74 -18.58 -19.49 18.67
CA VAL A 74 -19.54 -19.10 19.70
C VAL A 74 -20.74 -20.02 19.59
N VAL A 75 -21.09 -20.66 20.71
CA VAL A 75 -22.31 -21.47 20.84
C VAL A 75 -23.23 -20.74 21.81
N THR A 76 -24.46 -20.47 21.36
CA THR A 76 -25.48 -19.78 22.14
C THR A 76 -26.62 -20.74 22.42
N ASP A 77 -26.71 -21.21 23.65
CA ASP A 77 -27.80 -22.06 24.14
C ASP A 77 -28.25 -21.58 25.52
N PRO A 78 -29.47 -21.05 25.67
CA PRO A 78 -29.94 -20.51 26.94
C PRO A 78 -30.25 -21.58 27.99
N SER A 79 -30.33 -22.86 27.61
CA SER A 79 -30.66 -23.96 28.54
C SER A 79 -29.58 -25.04 28.62
N ALA A 80 -28.42 -24.81 28.00
CA ALA A 80 -27.26 -25.68 28.14
C ALA A 80 -26.73 -25.66 29.58
N LYS A 81 -26.71 -26.83 30.22
CA LYS A 81 -26.07 -27.03 31.51
C LYS A 81 -24.56 -27.22 31.35
N ASN A 82 -24.18 -28.00 30.33
CA ASN A 82 -22.79 -28.25 29.96
C ASN A 82 -22.64 -28.13 28.44
N LEU A 83 -21.51 -27.55 28.03
CA LEU A 83 -21.11 -27.42 26.63
C LEU A 83 -19.66 -27.91 26.51
N THR A 84 -19.39 -28.84 25.60
CA THR A 84 -18.03 -29.34 25.35
C THR A 84 -17.74 -29.36 23.86
N VAL A 85 -16.60 -28.83 23.46
CA VAL A 85 -16.13 -28.85 22.07
C VAL A 85 -14.93 -29.78 21.98
N ASN A 86 -15.08 -30.87 21.22
CA ASN A 86 -14.04 -31.85 20.97
C ASN A 86 -13.55 -31.75 19.53
N TYR A 87 -12.26 -31.95 19.31
CA TYR A 87 -11.67 -31.96 17.97
C TYR A 87 -10.50 -32.95 17.91
N GLN A 88 -10.24 -33.51 16.73
CA GLN A 88 -9.17 -34.49 16.53
C GLN A 88 -7.80 -33.79 16.43
N SER A 89 -6.92 -33.98 17.41
CA SER A 89 -5.55 -33.42 17.40
C SER A 89 -4.74 -33.97 16.22
N GLU A 90 -3.90 -33.12 15.61
CA GLU A 90 -3.01 -33.49 14.50
C GLU A 90 -2.02 -34.61 14.88
N ASP A 91 -1.60 -34.61 16.14
CA ASP A 91 -0.52 -35.44 16.65
C ASP A 91 -0.95 -36.90 16.89
N THR A 92 -2.25 -37.21 16.84
CA THR A 92 -2.74 -38.59 17.06
C THR A 92 -2.31 -39.52 15.93
N LEU A 93 -2.39 -39.08 14.67
CA LEU A 93 -1.96 -39.90 13.54
C LEU A 93 -0.46 -40.17 13.61
N ARG A 94 0.35 -39.11 13.81
CA ARG A 94 1.80 -39.22 13.90
C ARG A 94 2.23 -40.13 15.03
N LYS A 95 1.72 -39.93 16.26
CA LYS A 95 2.01 -40.79 17.41
C LYS A 95 1.54 -42.22 17.23
N THR A 96 0.41 -42.44 16.55
CA THR A 96 -0.07 -43.78 16.23
C THR A 96 0.88 -44.47 15.26
N LEU A 97 1.36 -43.78 14.22
CA LEU A 97 2.35 -44.29 13.28
C LEU A 97 3.70 -44.58 13.95
N GLU A 98 4.18 -43.69 14.83
CA GLU A 98 5.41 -43.87 15.63
C GLU A 98 5.33 -45.08 16.58
N SER A 99 4.12 -45.50 16.97
CA SER A 99 3.91 -46.66 17.86
C SER A 99 3.97 -48.02 17.15
N LEU A 100 3.90 -48.04 15.81
CA LEU A 100 3.93 -49.27 15.01
C LEU A 100 5.37 -49.77 14.82
N LYS A 101 5.55 -51.08 14.61
CA LYS A 101 6.89 -51.63 14.33
C LYS A 101 7.51 -51.12 13.02
N ILE A 102 6.65 -50.69 12.08
CA ILE A 102 7.05 -49.96 10.89
C ILE A 102 6.50 -48.55 10.97
N ASP A 103 7.37 -47.61 11.32
CA ASP A 103 7.05 -46.19 11.40
C ASP A 103 7.10 -45.56 10.00
N LEU A 104 5.93 -45.12 9.52
CA LEU A 104 5.78 -44.39 8.26
C LEU A 104 5.59 -42.87 8.47
N SER A 105 5.69 -42.37 9.71
CA SER A 105 5.48 -40.94 10.01
C SER A 105 6.52 -40.03 9.36
N ALA A 106 7.77 -40.53 9.22
CA ALA A 106 8.90 -39.82 8.65
C ALA A 106 9.49 -40.51 7.40
N ALA A 107 9.03 -41.70 7.05
CA ALA A 107 9.56 -42.47 5.93
C ALA A 107 8.87 -42.10 4.61
N SER A 108 9.61 -41.43 3.71
CA SER A 108 9.08 -40.95 2.42
C SER A 108 9.32 -41.92 1.26
N THR A 109 10.22 -42.89 1.44
CA THR A 109 10.67 -43.81 0.40
C THR A 109 10.87 -45.22 0.94
N LEU A 110 10.91 -46.23 0.05
CA LEU A 110 11.28 -47.60 0.41
C LEU A 110 12.67 -47.67 1.08
N TYR A 111 13.59 -46.78 0.68
CA TYR A 111 14.90 -46.64 1.29
C TYR A 111 14.78 -46.30 2.79
N ASP A 112 13.98 -45.29 3.12
CA ASP A 112 13.77 -44.86 4.52
C ASP A 112 13.14 -45.96 5.35
N ILE A 113 12.15 -46.67 4.79
CA ILE A 113 11.46 -47.79 5.45
C ILE A 113 12.46 -48.90 5.77
N LEU A 114 13.19 -49.42 4.77
CA LEU A 114 14.12 -50.54 4.99
C LEU A 114 15.31 -50.13 5.86
N LYS A 115 15.77 -48.87 5.78
CA LYS A 115 16.85 -48.33 6.61
C LYS A 115 16.47 -48.30 8.09
N ALA A 116 15.23 -47.90 8.40
CA ALA A 116 14.71 -47.91 9.77
C ALA A 116 14.55 -49.33 10.34
N GLN A 117 14.50 -50.35 9.48
CA GLN A 117 14.33 -51.76 9.85
C GLN A 117 15.67 -52.52 9.96
N LYS A 118 16.78 -51.82 10.21
CA LYS A 118 18.08 -52.46 10.46
C LYS A 118 17.97 -53.53 11.55
N GLY A 119 18.47 -54.73 11.24
CA GLY A 119 18.40 -55.91 12.09
C GLY A 119 17.14 -56.79 11.90
N ALA A 120 16.11 -56.31 11.19
CA ALA A 120 14.96 -57.13 10.82
C ALA A 120 15.37 -58.16 9.77
N GLU A 121 14.75 -59.34 9.80
CA GLU A 121 14.96 -60.38 8.80
C GLU A 121 13.91 -60.25 7.68
N VAL A 122 14.38 -60.28 6.44
CA VAL A 122 13.56 -60.11 5.25
C VAL A 122 13.83 -61.22 4.25
N GLU A 123 12.80 -61.55 3.50
CA GLU A 123 12.83 -62.38 2.31
C GLU A 123 12.72 -61.46 1.10
N LEU A 124 13.80 -61.35 0.32
CA LEU A 124 13.84 -60.57 -0.92
C LEU A 124 13.69 -61.52 -2.11
N PHE A 125 12.77 -61.20 -3.01
CA PHE A 125 12.69 -61.83 -4.31
C PHE A 125 13.47 -61.00 -5.33
N THR A 126 14.66 -61.47 -5.66
CA THR A 126 15.41 -61.06 -6.85
C THR A 126 15.19 -62.15 -7.92
N PRO A 127 15.96 -62.28 -9.02
CA PRO A 127 15.89 -63.49 -9.86
C PRO A 127 15.99 -64.81 -9.07
N HIS A 128 16.56 -64.77 -7.86
CA HIS A 128 16.44 -65.81 -6.84
C HIS A 128 15.97 -65.23 -5.50
N GLN A 129 15.33 -66.06 -4.69
CA GLN A 129 14.89 -65.70 -3.34
C GLN A 129 16.07 -65.72 -2.37
N ILE A 130 16.24 -64.65 -1.61
CA ILE A 130 17.31 -64.48 -0.61
C ILE A 130 16.66 -64.10 0.73
N THR A 131 16.98 -64.84 1.79
CA THR A 131 16.53 -64.55 3.15
C THR A 131 17.70 -64.18 4.04
N GLY A 132 17.63 -63.03 4.72
CA GLY A 132 18.69 -62.55 5.60
C GLY A 132 18.29 -61.33 6.42
N LYS A 133 19.15 -60.95 7.39
CA LYS A 133 18.94 -59.78 8.25
C LYS A 133 19.50 -58.52 7.64
N ILE A 134 18.76 -57.42 7.69
CA ILE A 134 19.19 -56.12 7.19
C ILE A 134 20.39 -55.62 7.99
N LEU A 135 21.55 -55.53 7.36
CA LEU A 135 22.76 -54.98 7.94
C LEU A 135 22.85 -53.47 7.73
N SER A 136 22.61 -53.02 6.51
CA SER A 136 22.58 -51.61 6.12
C SER A 136 21.71 -51.40 4.88
N VAL A 137 21.24 -50.16 4.73
CA VAL A 137 20.60 -49.67 3.51
C VAL A 137 21.28 -48.37 3.15
N ASP A 138 21.99 -48.39 2.04
CA ASP A 138 22.95 -47.35 1.67
C ASP A 138 22.51 -46.65 0.39
N LYS A 139 22.75 -45.34 0.34
CA LYS A 139 22.50 -44.48 -0.82
C LYS A 139 23.84 -44.07 -1.39
N ASN A 140 24.10 -44.39 -2.65
CA ASN A 140 25.31 -43.97 -3.34
C ASN A 140 25.00 -42.80 -4.29
N SER A 141 25.40 -41.59 -3.89
CA SER A 141 25.17 -40.33 -4.60
C SER A 141 26.29 -39.94 -5.58
N SER A 142 27.17 -40.88 -5.96
CA SER A 142 28.34 -40.60 -6.80
C SER A 142 28.08 -40.55 -8.32
N LYS A 143 26.84 -40.80 -8.77
CA LYS A 143 26.40 -40.74 -10.18
C LYS A 143 25.25 -39.74 -10.35
N GLU A 144 25.00 -39.29 -11.59
CA GLU A 144 23.89 -38.37 -11.94
C GLU A 144 22.49 -38.87 -11.50
N THR A 145 22.37 -40.15 -11.15
CA THR A 145 21.19 -40.76 -10.53
C THR A 145 21.54 -41.47 -9.23
N ASP A 146 20.73 -41.26 -8.21
CA ASP A 146 20.85 -41.95 -6.92
C ASP A 146 20.68 -43.47 -7.09
N SER A 147 21.65 -44.24 -6.60
CA SER A 147 21.56 -45.72 -6.57
C SER A 147 21.46 -46.21 -5.13
N PHE A 148 20.50 -47.10 -4.87
CA PHE A 148 20.21 -47.62 -3.53
C PHE A 148 20.56 -49.10 -3.44
N PHE A 149 21.17 -49.48 -2.32
CA PHE A 149 21.61 -50.85 -2.05
C PHE A 149 21.13 -51.30 -0.67
N ILE A 150 20.77 -52.57 -0.55
CA ILE A 150 20.52 -53.24 0.71
C ILE A 150 21.57 -54.33 0.94
N SER A 151 22.17 -54.32 2.13
CA SER A 151 23.10 -55.36 2.57
C SER A 151 22.38 -56.30 3.51
N LEU A 152 22.31 -57.58 3.18
CA LEU A 152 21.70 -58.63 4.00
C LEU A 152 22.75 -59.59 4.53
N THR A 153 22.71 -59.89 5.82
CA THR A 153 23.46 -60.99 6.44
C THR A 153 22.61 -62.26 6.36
N ALA A 154 22.98 -63.18 5.48
CA ALA A 154 22.38 -64.51 5.33
C ALA A 154 23.30 -65.60 5.89
N LYS A 155 22.88 -66.87 5.79
CA LYS A 155 23.66 -68.02 6.32
C LYS A 155 24.94 -68.30 5.56
N ASP A 156 24.97 -67.95 4.27
CA ASP A 156 26.07 -68.19 3.33
C ASP A 156 27.00 -66.99 3.18
N GLY A 157 26.62 -65.81 3.67
CA GLY A 157 27.45 -64.61 3.64
C GLY A 157 26.65 -63.31 3.69
N ILE A 158 27.33 -62.22 3.36
CA ILE A 158 26.69 -60.90 3.20
C ILE A 158 26.38 -60.70 1.72
N HIS A 159 25.11 -60.45 1.41
CA HIS A 159 24.62 -60.15 0.06
C HIS A 159 24.36 -58.66 -0.08
N ILE A 160 24.95 -58.03 -1.10
CA ILE A 160 24.69 -56.62 -1.43
C ILE A 160 23.82 -56.61 -2.68
N ILE A 161 22.60 -56.12 -2.55
CA ILE A 161 21.57 -56.18 -3.61
C ILE A 161 21.18 -54.75 -3.98
N ALA A 162 21.21 -54.43 -5.26
CA ALA A 162 20.72 -53.14 -5.75
C ALA A 162 19.18 -53.13 -5.71
N PHE A 163 18.58 -52.00 -5.35
CA PHE A 163 17.12 -51.87 -5.30
C PHE A 163 16.44 -52.15 -6.65
N SER A 164 17.14 -51.89 -7.76
CA SER A 164 16.68 -52.20 -9.13
C SER A 164 16.42 -53.69 -9.37
N ASP A 165 17.06 -54.56 -8.59
CA ASP A 165 17.03 -56.00 -8.78
C ASP A 165 16.00 -56.68 -7.86
N ILE A 166 15.40 -55.91 -6.95
CA ILE A 166 14.39 -56.38 -5.99
C ILE A 166 13.01 -56.26 -6.65
N GLN A 167 12.35 -57.40 -6.86
CA GLN A 167 11.00 -57.44 -7.41
C GLN A 167 9.94 -57.37 -6.31
N SER A 168 10.19 -58.02 -5.18
CA SER A 168 9.33 -57.95 -4.00
C SER A 168 10.12 -58.25 -2.73
N PHE A 169 9.57 -57.87 -1.58
CA PHE A 169 10.10 -58.26 -0.29
C PHE A 169 8.98 -58.54 0.71
N LYS A 170 9.30 -59.34 1.72
CA LYS A 170 8.44 -59.57 2.88
C LYS A 170 9.29 -59.66 4.14
N PHE A 171 8.79 -59.13 5.26
CA PHE A 171 9.40 -59.40 6.56
C PHE A 171 9.07 -60.83 7.00
N THR A 172 10.05 -61.59 7.49
CA THR A 172 9.78 -62.95 8.00
C THR A 172 8.89 -62.90 9.26
N GLU A 173 8.95 -61.79 10.02
CA GLU A 173 8.04 -61.50 11.13
C GLU A 173 6.68 -61.00 10.62
N GLU A 174 5.62 -61.80 10.79
CA GLU A 174 4.27 -61.50 10.32
C GLU A 174 3.73 -60.16 10.85
N LYS A 175 3.98 -59.86 12.13
CA LYS A 175 3.52 -58.62 12.79
C LYS A 175 4.01 -57.34 12.11
N ARG A 176 5.21 -57.34 11.52
CA ARG A 176 5.73 -56.17 10.78
C ARG A 176 4.97 -55.92 9.48
N ASN A 177 4.55 -56.98 8.80
CA ASN A 177 3.74 -56.86 7.59
C ASN A 177 2.31 -56.39 7.95
N GLU A 178 1.73 -56.86 9.06
CA GLU A 178 0.45 -56.35 9.58
C GLU A 178 0.53 -54.86 9.93
N ASP A 179 1.58 -54.45 10.65
CA ASP A 179 1.79 -53.06 11.05
C ASP A 179 2.02 -52.16 9.82
N LEU A 180 2.72 -52.64 8.78
CA LEU A 180 2.86 -51.92 7.51
C LEU A 180 1.50 -51.66 6.86
N ASN A 181 0.67 -52.70 6.75
CA ASN A 181 -0.67 -52.58 6.18
C ASN A 181 -1.57 -51.69 7.03
N THR A 182 -1.44 -51.75 8.35
CA THR A 182 -2.17 -50.88 9.30
C THR A 182 -1.76 -49.42 9.13
N ALA A 183 -0.46 -49.14 9.04
CA ALA A 183 0.07 -47.79 8.79
C ALA A 183 -0.45 -47.23 7.46
N LEU A 184 -0.41 -48.02 6.39
CA LEU A 184 -0.94 -47.63 5.08
C LEU A 184 -2.45 -47.38 5.10
N ALA A 185 -3.22 -48.19 5.84
CA ALA A 185 -4.66 -47.98 6.02
C ALA A 185 -4.95 -46.69 6.81
N LEU A 186 -4.18 -46.39 7.86
CA LEU A 186 -4.29 -45.15 8.63
C LEU A 186 -3.96 -43.92 7.78
N ILE A 187 -2.94 -43.99 6.91
CA ILE A 187 -2.57 -42.92 5.97
C ILE A 187 -3.68 -42.75 4.91
N LEU A 188 -4.24 -43.84 4.39
CA LEU A 188 -5.35 -43.79 3.45
C LEU A 188 -6.60 -43.14 4.08
N ASP A 189 -6.96 -43.52 5.29
CA ASP A 189 -8.08 -42.93 6.03
C ASP A 189 -7.85 -41.44 6.34
N ALA A 190 -6.63 -41.07 6.73
CA ALA A 190 -6.25 -39.68 6.97
C ALA A 190 -6.26 -38.82 5.69
N SER A 191 -5.81 -39.36 4.56
CA SER A 191 -5.80 -38.65 3.27
C SER A 191 -7.20 -38.51 2.67
N ALA A 192 -8.08 -39.50 2.85
CA ALA A 192 -9.49 -39.41 2.48
C ALA A 192 -10.25 -38.39 3.34
N LYS A 193 -9.85 -38.22 4.61
CA LYS A 193 -10.38 -37.25 5.57
C LYS A 193 -9.59 -35.95 5.57
N ASN A 194 -9.41 -35.30 4.43
CA ASN A 194 -8.83 -33.94 4.35
C ASN A 194 -9.72 -32.83 4.99
N ARG A 195 -10.50 -33.23 5.99
CA ARG A 195 -11.42 -32.48 6.84
C ARG A 195 -11.24 -32.96 8.27
N LYS A 196 -11.10 -32.02 9.19
CA LYS A 196 -11.02 -32.22 10.63
C LYS A 196 -12.40 -32.10 11.22
N LYS A 197 -12.78 -33.11 12.01
CA LYS A 197 -14.06 -33.16 12.71
C LYS A 197 -14.00 -32.31 13.98
N LEU A 198 -15.00 -31.45 14.14
CA LEU A 198 -15.26 -30.68 15.34
C LEU A 198 -16.65 -31.08 15.88
N ASP A 199 -16.66 -31.67 17.08
CA ASP A 199 -17.84 -32.23 17.73
C ASP A 199 -18.25 -31.34 18.91
N ILE A 200 -19.44 -30.75 18.86
CA ILE A 200 -19.99 -29.91 19.92
C ILE A 200 -21.05 -30.72 20.66
N LYS A 201 -20.78 -31.04 21.92
CA LYS A 201 -21.70 -31.78 22.80
C LYS A 201 -22.45 -30.81 23.69
N ILE A 202 -23.78 -30.93 23.70
CA ILE A 202 -24.67 -30.06 24.45
C ILE A 202 -25.55 -30.90 25.37
N ASP A 203 -25.43 -30.66 26.67
CA ASP A 203 -26.33 -31.25 27.67
C ASP A 203 -27.39 -30.22 28.09
N ALA A 204 -28.63 -30.48 27.73
CA ALA A 204 -29.75 -29.58 27.93
C ALA A 204 -31.09 -30.33 27.87
N GLN A 205 -32.17 -29.70 28.32
CA GLN A 205 -33.49 -30.31 28.40
C GLN A 205 -34.54 -29.37 27.79
N GLY A 206 -35.60 -29.96 27.24
CA GLY A 206 -36.69 -29.22 26.61
C GLY A 206 -36.35 -28.64 25.23
N GLU A 207 -37.37 -28.05 24.61
CA GLU A 207 -37.28 -27.38 23.31
C GLU A 207 -36.75 -25.95 23.47
N ARG A 208 -35.75 -25.57 22.67
CA ARG A 208 -35.08 -24.28 22.78
C ARG A 208 -34.39 -23.87 21.48
N LYS A 209 -34.07 -22.58 21.40
CA LYS A 209 -33.25 -22.05 20.31
C LYS A 209 -31.78 -22.29 20.58
N LEU A 210 -31.11 -22.81 19.56
CA LEU A 210 -29.67 -23.05 19.56
C LEU A 210 -29.05 -22.25 18.42
N GLY A 211 -28.03 -21.47 18.75
CA GLY A 211 -27.26 -20.67 17.82
C GLY A 211 -25.80 -21.11 17.81
N LEU A 212 -25.21 -21.11 16.63
CA LEU A 212 -23.80 -21.41 16.43
C LEU A 212 -23.23 -20.40 15.44
N SER A 213 -22.12 -19.76 15.79
CA SER A 213 -21.43 -18.85 14.87
C SER A 213 -19.93 -19.00 14.92
N TYR A 214 -19.29 -18.88 13.76
CA TYR A 214 -17.83 -18.96 13.62
C TYR A 214 -17.35 -18.18 12.41
N VAL A 215 -16.07 -17.83 12.42
CA VAL A 215 -15.35 -17.18 11.32
C VAL A 215 -14.34 -18.16 10.76
N MET A 216 -14.25 -18.24 9.43
CA MET A 216 -13.20 -19.01 8.76
C MET A 216 -12.77 -18.33 7.47
N GLU A 217 -11.59 -18.71 6.98
CA GLU A 217 -11.09 -18.38 5.65
C GLU A 217 -12.15 -18.66 4.56
N ALA A 218 -12.38 -17.68 3.69
CA ALA A 218 -13.31 -17.78 2.57
C ALA A 218 -12.85 -16.90 1.39
N PRO A 219 -13.19 -17.25 0.14
CA PRO A 219 -12.89 -16.42 -1.01
C PRO A 219 -13.45 -15.00 -0.87
N VAL A 220 -12.68 -14.02 -1.32
CA VAL A 220 -13.12 -12.62 -1.36
C VAL A 220 -14.20 -12.45 -2.44
N TRP A 221 -15.32 -11.83 -2.07
CA TRP A 221 -16.34 -11.41 -3.02
C TRP A 221 -15.82 -10.25 -3.89
N LYS A 222 -16.20 -10.23 -5.17
CA LYS A 222 -15.63 -9.30 -6.16
C LYS A 222 -16.73 -8.45 -6.77
N ALA A 223 -16.55 -7.13 -6.77
CA ALA A 223 -17.45 -6.24 -7.50
C ALA A 223 -17.08 -6.21 -8.99
N SER A 224 -18.08 -6.16 -9.86
CA SER A 224 -17.90 -6.05 -11.30
C SER A 224 -19.01 -5.19 -11.90
N TYR A 225 -18.67 -4.34 -12.86
CA TYR A 225 -19.57 -3.35 -13.41
C TYR A 225 -19.78 -3.53 -14.91
N ARG A 226 -20.99 -3.27 -15.38
CA ARG A 226 -21.26 -3.01 -16.81
C ARG A 226 -21.81 -1.61 -16.96
N LEU A 227 -21.37 -0.93 -18.01
CA LEU A 227 -21.85 0.39 -18.33
C LEU A 227 -22.12 0.48 -19.82
N ASP A 228 -23.37 0.79 -20.19
CA ASP A 228 -23.78 1.01 -21.57
C ASP A 228 -24.11 2.49 -21.77
N MET A 229 -23.44 3.10 -22.73
CA MET A 229 -23.47 4.54 -22.96
C MET A 229 -24.69 4.94 -23.78
N GLY A 230 -25.59 5.70 -23.16
CA GLY A 230 -26.71 6.36 -23.82
C GLY A 230 -26.49 7.87 -24.01
N ALA A 231 -27.53 8.57 -24.46
CA ALA A 231 -27.52 10.02 -24.61
C ALA A 231 -27.70 10.71 -23.25
N GLY A 232 -26.61 11.24 -22.67
CA GLY A 232 -26.62 12.00 -21.41
C GLY A 232 -26.79 11.18 -20.13
N LYS A 233 -27.08 9.88 -20.26
CA LYS A 233 -27.14 8.90 -19.18
C LYS A 233 -26.48 7.60 -19.63
N ALA A 234 -25.96 6.83 -18.68
CA ALA A 234 -25.45 5.49 -18.93
C ALA A 234 -26.24 4.47 -18.11
N ALA A 235 -26.64 3.38 -18.76
CA ALA A 235 -27.21 2.23 -18.06
C ALA A 235 -26.08 1.54 -17.32
N PHE A 236 -26.19 1.49 -15.99
CA PHE A 236 -25.15 1.00 -15.10
C PHE A 236 -25.65 -0.21 -14.33
N GLN A 237 -24.84 -1.26 -14.30
CA GLN A 237 -25.11 -2.46 -13.54
C GLN A 237 -23.92 -2.77 -12.64
N ALA A 238 -24.15 -2.85 -11.35
CA ALA A 238 -23.18 -3.33 -10.38
C ALA A 238 -23.52 -4.75 -9.96
N TRP A 239 -22.52 -5.62 -9.94
CA TRP A 239 -22.65 -7.02 -9.61
C TRP A 239 -21.64 -7.43 -8.55
N ALA A 240 -22.02 -8.38 -7.70
CA ALA A 240 -21.13 -9.06 -6.77
C ALA A 240 -20.96 -10.52 -7.22
N ILE A 241 -19.72 -10.94 -7.41
CA ILE A 241 -19.34 -12.32 -7.68
C ILE A 241 -19.00 -12.97 -6.33
N ILE A 242 -19.67 -14.08 -6.04
CA ILE A 242 -19.61 -14.79 -4.76
C ILE A 242 -19.31 -16.26 -5.01
N ASP A 243 -18.47 -16.83 -4.16
CA ASP A 243 -18.05 -18.22 -4.22
C ASP A 243 -18.47 -18.93 -2.92
N ASN A 244 -19.30 -19.98 -2.99
CA ASN A 244 -19.55 -20.87 -1.87
C ASN A 244 -18.50 -21.98 -1.88
N SER A 245 -17.35 -21.73 -1.25
CA SER A 245 -16.29 -22.74 -1.12
C SER A 245 -16.52 -23.75 0.00
N THR A 246 -17.68 -23.70 0.67
CA THR A 246 -17.99 -24.59 1.79
C THR A 246 -18.57 -25.91 1.27
N ASP A 247 -18.60 -26.92 2.15
CA ASP A 247 -19.27 -28.20 1.87
C ASP A 247 -20.77 -28.16 2.25
N LEU A 248 -21.29 -26.97 2.58
CA LEU A 248 -22.68 -26.74 2.96
C LEU A 248 -23.44 -26.04 1.82
N ASP A 249 -24.64 -26.53 1.54
CA ASP A 249 -25.56 -25.83 0.66
C ASP A 249 -26.14 -24.63 1.41
N TRP A 250 -26.05 -23.45 0.81
CA TRP A 250 -26.73 -22.28 1.32
C TRP A 250 -28.20 -22.38 0.88
N LYS A 251 -29.13 -22.45 1.83
CA LYS A 251 -30.56 -22.54 1.58
C LYS A 251 -31.27 -21.37 2.24
N ASP A 252 -31.77 -20.45 1.42
CA ASP A 252 -32.50 -19.25 1.85
C ASP A 252 -31.80 -18.45 2.96
N ILE A 253 -30.50 -18.22 2.78
CA ILE A 253 -29.68 -17.47 3.74
C ILE A 253 -29.84 -15.96 3.56
N THR A 254 -29.61 -15.21 4.63
CA THR A 254 -29.32 -13.77 4.53
C THR A 254 -27.83 -13.57 4.26
N LEU A 255 -27.50 -13.16 3.03
CA LEU A 255 -26.12 -12.83 2.65
C LEU A 255 -25.82 -11.36 2.93
N THR A 256 -24.67 -11.06 3.53
CA THR A 256 -24.18 -9.69 3.70
C THR A 256 -22.77 -9.56 3.14
N LEU A 257 -22.56 -8.64 2.21
CA LEU A 257 -21.26 -8.36 1.62
C LEU A 257 -20.70 -7.09 2.22
N THR A 258 -19.52 -7.16 2.82
CA THR A 258 -18.92 -6.00 3.47
C THR A 258 -17.63 -5.58 2.79
N THR A 259 -17.43 -4.27 2.66
CA THR A 259 -16.16 -3.68 2.19
C THR A 259 -15.18 -3.44 3.32
N GLY A 260 -15.54 -3.84 4.54
CA GLY A 260 -14.67 -3.75 5.71
C GLY A 260 -13.50 -4.73 5.63
N LYS A 261 -12.34 -4.29 6.14
CA LYS A 261 -11.16 -5.13 6.35
C LYS A 261 -10.94 -5.30 7.86
N PRO A 262 -11.65 -6.23 8.53
CA PRO A 262 -11.32 -6.55 9.91
C PRO A 262 -9.88 -7.08 9.97
N VAL A 263 -9.17 -6.82 11.09
CA VAL A 263 -7.83 -7.38 11.31
C VAL A 263 -7.99 -8.88 11.57
N GLY A 264 -7.70 -9.69 10.56
CA GLY A 264 -7.57 -11.14 10.66
C GLY A 264 -6.11 -11.55 10.76
N PHE A 265 -5.80 -12.52 11.62
CA PHE A 265 -4.50 -13.16 11.68
C PHE A 265 -4.70 -14.65 11.91
N THR A 266 -3.91 -15.47 11.22
CA THR A 266 -3.86 -16.91 11.45
C THR A 266 -3.00 -17.19 12.67
N GLN A 267 -3.49 -18.08 13.53
CA GLN A 267 -2.73 -18.60 14.65
C GLN A 267 -2.92 -20.11 14.64
N ASN A 268 -1.81 -20.86 14.65
CA ASN A 268 -1.89 -22.32 14.68
C ASN A 268 -2.33 -22.77 16.09
N LEU A 269 -3.63 -22.97 16.25
CA LEU A 269 -4.28 -23.51 17.45
C LEU A 269 -4.50 -25.03 17.35
N TYR A 270 -4.38 -25.58 16.14
CA TYR A 270 -4.63 -26.99 15.83
C TYR A 270 -3.45 -27.88 16.21
N ALA A 271 -2.22 -27.49 15.87
CA ALA A 271 -1.04 -28.25 16.22
C ALA A 271 -0.72 -28.09 17.73
N PRO A 272 -0.43 -29.18 18.46
CA PRO A 272 0.00 -29.04 19.85
C PRO A 272 1.32 -28.28 19.92
N TYR A 273 1.31 -27.18 20.66
CA TYR A 273 2.48 -26.34 20.87
C TYR A 273 3.28 -26.85 22.07
N TYR A 274 4.50 -27.34 21.82
CA TYR A 274 5.42 -27.79 22.87
C TYR A 274 6.52 -26.75 23.08
N THR A 275 6.67 -26.25 24.30
CA THR A 275 7.84 -25.45 24.70
C THR A 275 9.03 -26.37 24.99
N TYR A 276 10.24 -25.95 24.64
CA TYR A 276 11.46 -26.66 25.05
C TYR A 276 11.49 -26.84 26.58
N ARG A 277 11.46 -28.10 27.03
CA ARG A 277 11.67 -28.45 28.44
C ARG A 277 13.11 -28.92 28.57
N PRO A 278 14.00 -28.18 29.27
CA PRO A 278 15.32 -28.72 29.60
C PRO A 278 15.14 -29.98 30.45
N GLU A 279 15.78 -31.08 30.05
CA GLU A 279 15.91 -32.25 30.90
C GLU A 279 16.82 -31.89 32.08
N VAL A 280 16.26 -31.89 33.28
CA VAL A 280 17.03 -31.76 34.52
C VAL A 280 17.51 -33.17 34.89
N PRO A 281 18.81 -33.47 34.90
CA PRO A 281 19.30 -34.76 35.37
C PRO A 281 18.93 -34.96 36.84
N LEU A 282 18.65 -36.21 37.23
CA LEU A 282 18.31 -36.57 38.61
C LEU A 282 19.37 -36.03 39.58
N ALA A 283 18.94 -35.17 40.50
CA ALA A 283 19.79 -34.60 41.53
C ALA A 283 20.24 -35.70 42.52
N ILE A 284 21.45 -36.21 42.33
CA ILE A 284 22.16 -37.00 43.34
C ILE A 284 22.77 -36.00 44.33
N ALA A 285 22.48 -36.18 45.62
CA ALA A 285 22.77 -35.25 46.68
C ALA A 285 24.24 -34.80 46.76
N GLN A 286 24.48 -33.48 46.80
CA GLN A 286 25.48 -32.91 47.68
C GLN A 286 25.18 -31.45 48.07
N ALA A 287 25.43 -31.23 49.36
CA ALA A 287 25.38 -30.07 50.24
C ALA A 287 25.21 -28.65 49.67
N ALA A 288 24.39 -27.87 50.40
CA ALA A 288 24.00 -26.49 50.20
C ALA A 288 25.07 -25.46 50.61
N GLU A 289 24.91 -24.21 50.14
CA GLU A 289 24.97 -22.91 50.87
C GLU A 289 25.04 -21.75 49.83
N ALA A 290 24.64 -20.49 50.04
CA ALA A 290 23.75 -19.78 50.97
C ALA A 290 23.40 -18.38 50.36
N GLU A 291 22.23 -17.84 50.71
CA GLU A 291 21.85 -16.40 50.81
C GLU A 291 21.75 -15.51 49.54
N THR A 292 20.97 -14.41 49.43
CA THR A 292 20.07 -13.63 50.32
C THR A 292 19.05 -12.82 49.47
N PHE A 293 18.07 -12.20 50.14
CA PHE A 293 16.96 -11.39 49.61
C PHE A 293 17.27 -9.89 49.56
N ASP A 294 16.50 -9.14 48.76
CA ASP A 294 16.20 -7.73 49.06
C ASP A 294 14.69 -7.45 48.86
N SER A 295 14.14 -6.53 49.66
CA SER A 295 12.69 -6.40 49.91
C SER A 295 12.09 -5.03 49.57
N ALA A 296 10.85 -5.08 49.07
CA ALA A 296 9.68 -4.18 49.20
C ALA A 296 9.85 -2.64 49.19
N ASP A 297 9.13 -1.95 48.28
CA ASP A 297 7.82 -1.33 48.58
C ASP A 297 7.23 -0.56 47.37
N MET A 298 5.90 -0.61 47.25
CA MET A 298 5.05 0.40 46.61
C MET A 298 3.94 0.67 47.62
N PRO A 299 3.60 1.93 47.94
CA PRO A 299 2.30 2.47 47.50
C PRO A 299 2.34 4.03 47.39
N ALA A 300 1.34 4.83 47.02
CA ALA A 300 -0.08 4.72 46.72
C ALA A 300 -0.41 6.01 45.89
N ALA A 301 -1.22 5.95 44.83
CA ALA A 301 -2.68 6.09 44.87
C ALA A 301 -3.17 7.54 45.14
N TYR A 302 -4.05 8.07 44.27
CA TYR A 302 -5.51 8.03 44.44
C TYR A 302 -6.22 9.12 43.59
N ILE A 303 -7.18 8.71 42.74
CA ILE A 303 -8.66 8.81 42.89
C ILE A 303 -9.19 10.24 42.77
N GLY A 304 -10.29 10.52 42.09
CA GLY A 304 -11.39 9.76 41.50
C GLY A 304 -12.38 10.82 40.99
N ALA A 305 -13.66 10.64 40.79
CA ALA A 305 -14.61 9.54 40.72
C ALA A 305 -15.86 10.14 40.03
N ALA A 306 -16.69 9.30 39.40
CA ALA A 306 -17.94 9.67 38.74
C ALA A 306 -18.99 10.33 39.68
N PRO A 307 -20.10 10.86 39.12
CA PRO A 307 -21.35 10.10 39.25
C PRO A 307 -22.33 10.18 38.05
N MET A 308 -23.33 9.29 38.11
CA MET A 308 -24.46 9.07 37.17
C MET A 308 -25.57 10.16 37.24
N ALA A 309 -26.36 10.32 36.16
CA ALA A 309 -27.79 9.91 36.07
C ALA A 309 -28.68 10.75 35.10
N ARG A 310 -29.39 10.03 34.21
CA ARG A 310 -30.85 10.06 33.86
C ARG A 310 -31.54 11.19 33.03
N GLU A 311 -32.19 10.72 31.96
CA GLU A 311 -33.40 11.10 31.17
C GLU A 311 -33.98 12.54 31.17
N GLU A 312 -34.33 13.08 29.97
CA GLU A 312 -35.72 13.18 29.46
C GLU A 312 -35.84 13.82 28.04
N ARG A 313 -37.03 13.67 27.42
CA ARG A 313 -37.43 13.98 26.04
C ARG A 313 -37.74 15.47 25.76
N SER A 314 -37.72 15.89 24.49
CA SER A 314 -38.83 16.61 23.81
C SER A 314 -38.55 16.94 22.34
N MET A 315 -39.61 17.28 21.60
CA MET A 315 -39.82 17.20 20.15
C MET A 315 -39.46 18.46 19.30
N MET A 316 -39.36 18.21 17.99
CA MET A 316 -39.75 19.04 16.83
C MET A 316 -39.01 20.35 16.51
N LYS A 317 -38.46 20.43 15.27
CA LYS A 317 -39.08 21.25 14.22
C LYS A 317 -38.71 20.80 12.80
N MET A 318 -39.72 20.94 11.95
CA MET A 318 -39.87 20.60 10.55
C MET A 318 -39.42 21.77 9.66
N ALA A 319 -38.89 21.46 8.47
CA ALA A 319 -38.92 22.35 7.31
C ALA A 319 -39.08 21.50 6.04
N GLU A 320 -40.30 21.50 5.50
CA GLU A 320 -40.62 21.34 4.06
C GLU A 320 -39.90 22.47 3.29
N ALA A 321 -39.60 22.44 1.98
CA ALA A 321 -40.20 21.88 0.77
C ALA A 321 -39.04 21.78 -0.28
N SER A 322 -39.13 21.22 -1.48
CA SER A 322 -40.26 21.11 -2.41
C SER A 322 -39.97 20.07 -3.49
N ASP A 323 -41.07 19.48 -3.92
CA ASP A 323 -41.35 18.62 -5.06
C ASP A 323 -40.93 19.22 -6.42
N THR A 324 -40.33 18.39 -7.30
CA THR A 324 -40.56 18.45 -8.76
C THR A 324 -40.24 17.09 -9.36
N ALA A 325 -41.29 16.30 -9.60
CA ALA A 325 -41.31 15.13 -10.45
C ALA A 325 -41.09 15.52 -11.93
N TYR A 326 -40.28 14.73 -12.63
CA TYR A 326 -40.33 14.55 -14.08
C TYR A 326 -40.38 13.05 -14.37
N GLU A 327 -41.55 12.60 -14.82
CA GLU A 327 -41.80 11.28 -15.35
C GLU A 327 -41.06 11.08 -16.69
N ALA A 328 -40.40 9.93 -16.84
CA ALA A 328 -40.12 9.36 -18.14
C ALA A 328 -40.06 7.82 -18.03
N ALA A 329 -41.21 7.22 -18.37
CA ALA A 329 -41.45 5.91 -18.99
C ALA A 329 -40.50 4.73 -18.69
N GLU A 330 -41.08 3.73 -18.03
CA GLU A 330 -40.72 2.31 -18.12
C GLU A 330 -40.80 1.81 -19.58
N GLU A 331 -39.94 0.85 -19.96
CA GLU A 331 -40.40 -0.54 -20.01
C GLU A 331 -39.27 -1.56 -20.22
N ASN A 332 -39.52 -2.73 -19.62
CA ASN A 332 -38.96 -4.05 -19.90
C ASN A 332 -37.71 -4.51 -19.11
N ASN A 333 -37.88 -4.76 -17.81
CA ASN A 333 -37.04 -5.73 -17.09
C ASN A 333 -37.87 -6.95 -16.68
N SER A 334 -37.45 -8.11 -17.14
CA SER A 334 -38.05 -9.41 -16.84
C SER A 334 -38.02 -9.73 -15.34
N ALA A 335 -38.91 -10.63 -14.90
CA ALA A 335 -39.08 -11.10 -13.52
C ALA A 335 -37.81 -11.75 -12.89
N TYR A 336 -36.67 -11.73 -13.58
CA TYR A 336 -35.37 -12.21 -13.09
C TYR A 336 -34.66 -11.20 -12.16
N PHE A 337 -35.11 -9.93 -12.08
CA PHE A 337 -34.30 -8.83 -11.56
C PHE A 337 -34.81 -8.12 -10.28
N GLU A 338 -35.75 -8.72 -9.55
CA GLU A 338 -36.32 -8.12 -8.32
C GLU A 338 -35.41 -8.18 -7.06
N ASN A 339 -34.12 -8.52 -7.20
CA ASN A 339 -33.24 -8.81 -6.05
C ASN A 339 -32.15 -7.74 -5.85
N GLN A 340 -32.53 -6.46 -5.74
CA GLN A 340 -31.60 -5.35 -5.47
C GLN A 340 -31.16 -5.34 -4.01
N ALA A 341 -29.92 -4.92 -3.74
CA ALA A 341 -29.35 -4.89 -2.38
C ALA A 341 -29.66 -3.58 -1.65
N ALA A 342 -30.03 -3.68 -0.38
CA ALA A 342 -30.14 -2.52 0.51
C ALA A 342 -28.77 -2.14 1.07
N SER A 343 -28.48 -0.84 1.16
CA SER A 343 -27.30 -0.33 1.85
C SER A 343 -27.61 -0.12 3.33
N GLY A 344 -26.78 -0.69 4.21
CA GLY A 344 -26.86 -0.51 5.65
C GLY A 344 -25.52 -0.11 6.27
N LYS A 345 -25.56 0.65 7.37
CA LYS A 345 -24.39 0.91 8.22
C LYS A 345 -24.22 -0.25 9.20
N ALA A 346 -23.30 -1.17 8.93
CA ALA A 346 -22.85 -2.16 9.91
C ALA A 346 -21.56 -1.64 10.56
N GLY A 347 -21.69 -0.76 11.56
CA GLY A 347 -20.55 -0.02 12.14
C GLY A 347 -20.02 1.08 11.21
N GLU A 348 -18.69 1.26 11.16
CA GLU A 348 -18.00 2.17 10.19
C GLU A 348 -17.87 1.57 8.77
N MET A 349 -18.38 0.35 8.55
CA MET A 349 -18.23 -0.41 7.30
C MET A 349 -19.51 -0.32 6.43
N PHE A 350 -19.34 -0.41 5.11
CA PHE A 350 -20.46 -0.50 4.17
C PHE A 350 -20.83 -1.95 3.93
N ALA A 351 -22.11 -2.27 4.08
CA ALA A 351 -22.68 -3.59 3.90
C ALA A 351 -23.74 -3.56 2.79
N PHE A 352 -23.70 -4.57 1.93
CA PHE A 352 -24.73 -4.85 0.93
C PHE A 352 -25.45 -6.13 1.31
N THR A 353 -26.76 -6.03 1.53
CA THR A 353 -27.61 -7.18 1.83
C THR A 353 -28.65 -7.28 0.72
N PRO A 354 -28.63 -8.34 -0.12
CA PRO A 354 -29.69 -8.60 -1.08
C PRO A 354 -31.05 -8.63 -0.38
N SER A 355 -32.08 -8.09 -1.03
CA SER A 355 -33.43 -7.99 -0.45
C SER A 355 -34.13 -9.34 -0.31
N LYS A 356 -33.83 -10.32 -1.16
CA LYS A 356 -34.34 -11.69 -1.05
C LYS A 356 -33.23 -12.64 -0.53
N PRO A 357 -33.61 -13.70 0.20
CA PRO A 357 -32.68 -14.74 0.61
C PRO A 357 -31.94 -15.38 -0.57
N ILE A 358 -30.73 -15.88 -0.31
CA ILE A 358 -29.87 -16.49 -1.33
C ILE A 358 -29.76 -17.99 -1.11
N THR A 359 -29.90 -18.75 -2.20
CA THR A 359 -29.64 -20.19 -2.26
C THR A 359 -28.49 -20.44 -3.22
N LEU A 360 -27.46 -21.14 -2.76
CA LEU A 360 -26.24 -21.45 -3.52
C LEU A 360 -25.68 -22.80 -3.06
N GLU A 361 -25.63 -23.77 -3.97
CA GLU A 361 -25.10 -25.10 -3.65
C GLU A 361 -23.62 -25.04 -3.26
N ARG A 362 -23.16 -26.06 -2.54
CA ARG A 362 -21.75 -26.21 -2.18
C ARG A 362 -20.84 -26.19 -3.41
N GLN A 363 -19.66 -25.60 -3.27
CA GLN A 363 -18.63 -25.52 -4.32
C GLN A 363 -19.11 -24.88 -5.64
N GLN A 364 -20.10 -23.99 -5.58
CA GLN A 364 -20.62 -23.22 -6.72
C GLN A 364 -20.35 -21.73 -6.55
N SER A 365 -20.32 -21.02 -7.69
CA SER A 365 -20.17 -19.57 -7.77
C SER A 365 -21.41 -18.94 -8.39
N THR A 366 -21.76 -17.73 -7.96
CA THR A 366 -22.88 -16.98 -8.54
C THR A 366 -22.58 -15.49 -8.62
N MET A 367 -23.35 -14.79 -9.45
CA MET A 367 -23.29 -13.34 -9.60
C MET A 367 -24.62 -12.73 -9.19
N ILE A 368 -24.59 -11.83 -8.20
CA ILE A 368 -25.79 -11.19 -7.63
C ILE A 368 -25.79 -9.71 -8.01
N PRO A 369 -26.91 -9.16 -8.51
CA PRO A 369 -26.98 -7.74 -8.81
C PRO A 369 -26.97 -6.93 -7.51
N LEU A 370 -26.08 -5.95 -7.40
CA LEU A 370 -26.06 -4.98 -6.31
C LEU A 370 -27.04 -3.85 -6.59
N THR A 371 -26.94 -3.26 -7.79
CA THR A 371 -27.84 -2.20 -8.25
C THR A 371 -27.87 -2.16 -9.77
N ILE A 372 -29.00 -1.71 -10.31
CA ILE A 372 -29.18 -1.35 -11.71
C ILE A 372 -29.73 0.08 -11.71
N ALA A 373 -29.01 1.00 -12.33
CA ALA A 373 -29.34 2.42 -12.30
C ALA A 373 -29.04 3.09 -13.64
N ALA A 374 -29.73 4.19 -13.94
CA ALA A 374 -29.38 5.09 -15.03
C ALA A 374 -28.60 6.26 -14.44
N LEU A 375 -27.28 6.27 -14.60
CA LEU A 375 -26.40 7.30 -14.04
C LEU A 375 -26.25 8.47 -15.03
N PRO A 376 -26.22 9.74 -14.58
CA PRO A 376 -25.80 10.85 -15.42
C PRO A 376 -24.41 10.57 -15.98
N ALA A 377 -24.28 10.67 -17.30
CA ALA A 377 -23.05 10.31 -17.97
C ALA A 377 -22.78 11.17 -19.20
N GLU A 378 -21.51 11.50 -19.42
CA GLU A 378 -21.07 12.28 -20.58
C GLU A 378 -19.74 11.76 -21.13
N LYS A 379 -19.65 11.66 -22.45
CA LYS A 379 -18.46 11.18 -23.16
C LYS A 379 -17.46 12.30 -23.37
N TYR A 380 -16.19 11.98 -23.20
CA TYR A 380 -15.08 12.92 -23.34
C TYR A 380 -13.88 12.26 -24.01
N SER A 381 -13.15 13.03 -24.81
CA SER A 381 -11.77 12.72 -25.18
C SER A 381 -10.85 13.49 -24.24
N VAL A 382 -10.11 12.80 -23.37
CA VAL A 382 -9.33 13.43 -22.28
C VAL A 382 -7.84 13.34 -22.56
N PHE A 383 -7.19 14.50 -22.60
CA PHE A 383 -5.73 14.62 -22.58
C PHE A 383 -5.25 14.77 -21.13
N SER A 384 -4.80 13.67 -20.52
CA SER A 384 -4.27 13.67 -19.15
C SER A 384 -2.89 14.31 -19.02
N SER A 385 -2.10 14.24 -20.11
CA SER A 385 -0.81 14.89 -20.28
C SER A 385 -0.46 14.97 -21.77
N ILE A 386 -0.03 16.14 -22.23
CA ILE A 386 0.52 16.34 -23.58
C ILE A 386 1.99 16.77 -23.42
N PRO A 387 2.96 15.95 -23.82
CA PRO A 387 4.37 16.31 -23.78
C PRO A 387 4.69 17.49 -24.71
N TYR A 388 5.74 18.24 -24.37
CA TYR A 388 6.16 19.39 -25.16
C TYR A 388 6.59 18.98 -26.58
N ASN A 389 6.12 19.70 -27.59
CA ASN A 389 6.46 19.47 -29.01
C ASN A 389 6.23 18.03 -29.51
N ARG A 390 5.30 17.29 -28.90
CA ARG A 390 4.92 15.94 -29.30
C ARG A 390 3.43 15.89 -29.57
N ASN A 391 3.06 15.13 -30.59
CA ASN A 391 1.68 14.79 -30.87
C ASN A 391 1.31 13.53 -30.09
N VAL A 392 0.15 13.54 -29.43
CA VAL A 392 -0.41 12.39 -28.72
C VAL A 392 -1.91 12.30 -28.97
N ASN A 393 -2.47 11.12 -28.73
CA ASN A 393 -3.92 10.91 -28.74
C ASN A 393 -4.50 11.01 -27.31
N PRO A 394 -5.72 11.52 -27.15
CA PRO A 394 -6.41 11.48 -25.86
C PRO A 394 -6.98 10.08 -25.60
N LYS A 395 -7.40 9.85 -24.36
CA LYS A 395 -8.18 8.67 -24.00
C LYS A 395 -9.67 8.95 -24.18
N PHE A 396 -10.41 7.98 -24.68
CA PHE A 396 -11.86 7.96 -24.50
C PHE A 396 -12.17 7.78 -23.02
N CYS A 397 -12.94 8.71 -22.47
CA CYS A 397 -13.41 8.66 -21.10
C CYS A 397 -14.91 8.87 -21.04
N ILE A 398 -15.52 8.28 -20.03
CA ILE A 398 -16.87 8.62 -19.61
C ILE A 398 -16.81 9.28 -18.24
N SER A 399 -17.47 10.42 -18.12
CA SER A 399 -17.74 10.98 -16.79
C SER A 399 -19.04 10.38 -16.28
N ILE A 400 -19.01 9.75 -15.12
CA ILE A 400 -20.21 9.28 -14.42
C ILE A 400 -20.37 10.01 -13.10
N GLU A 401 -21.62 10.20 -12.67
CA GLU A 401 -21.96 10.69 -11.33
C GLU A 401 -22.72 9.61 -10.57
N ASN A 402 -22.23 9.25 -9.39
CA ASN A 402 -22.82 8.17 -8.61
C ASN A 402 -24.11 8.61 -7.91
N THR A 403 -25.22 8.43 -8.62
CA THR A 403 -26.58 8.65 -8.13
C THR A 403 -27.30 7.33 -7.79
N SER A 404 -26.54 6.23 -7.63
CA SER A 404 -27.10 4.89 -7.39
C SER A 404 -27.63 4.66 -5.96
N GLY A 405 -27.34 5.57 -5.02
CA GLY A 405 -27.61 5.39 -3.59
C GLY A 405 -26.65 4.43 -2.88
N LEU A 406 -25.65 3.88 -3.59
CA LEU A 406 -24.65 2.97 -3.05
C LEU A 406 -23.25 3.59 -3.09
N LYS A 407 -22.40 3.24 -2.14
CA LYS A 407 -20.96 3.50 -2.23
C LYS A 407 -20.28 2.36 -2.98
N LEU A 408 -19.83 2.61 -4.20
CA LEU A 408 -19.39 1.56 -5.10
C LEU A 408 -17.92 1.18 -4.79
N PRO A 409 -17.60 -0.08 -4.46
CA PRO A 409 -16.23 -0.53 -4.26
C PRO A 409 -15.42 -0.52 -5.57
N ALA A 410 -14.10 -0.63 -5.46
CA ALA A 410 -13.27 -0.75 -6.66
C ALA A 410 -13.56 -2.07 -7.40
N GLY A 411 -13.54 -2.03 -8.74
CA GLY A 411 -13.78 -3.22 -9.57
C GLY A 411 -13.68 -2.92 -11.07
N PRO A 412 -13.55 -3.96 -11.91
CA PRO A 412 -13.51 -3.80 -13.36
C PRO A 412 -14.87 -3.34 -13.89
N ILE A 413 -14.84 -2.51 -14.92
CA ILE A 413 -16.03 -2.07 -15.66
C ILE A 413 -15.86 -2.43 -17.14
N THR A 414 -16.86 -3.11 -17.68
CA THR A 414 -16.96 -3.33 -19.13
C THR A 414 -17.88 -2.26 -19.72
N VAL A 415 -17.37 -1.53 -20.72
CA VAL A 415 -18.03 -0.38 -21.33
C VAL A 415 -18.59 -0.77 -22.69
N PHE A 416 -19.85 -0.45 -22.91
CA PHE A 416 -20.57 -0.62 -24.16
C PHE A 416 -20.99 0.73 -24.74
N ASP A 417 -21.01 0.85 -26.07
CA ASP A 417 -21.53 2.02 -26.79
C ASP A 417 -22.62 1.57 -27.76
N GLY A 418 -23.88 1.93 -27.48
CA GLY A 418 -25.00 1.48 -28.31
C GLY A 418 -25.14 -0.05 -28.35
N GLY A 419 -24.80 -0.72 -27.25
CA GLY A 419 -24.81 -2.18 -27.13
C GLY A 419 -23.58 -2.91 -27.69
N GLU A 420 -22.65 -2.20 -28.34
CA GLU A 420 -21.39 -2.80 -28.82
C GLU A 420 -20.27 -2.64 -27.79
N TYR A 421 -19.39 -3.64 -27.66
CA TYR A 421 -18.25 -3.56 -26.75
C TYR A 421 -17.28 -2.45 -27.17
N ALA A 422 -17.06 -1.47 -26.28
CA ALA A 422 -16.21 -0.32 -26.52
C ALA A 422 -14.85 -0.43 -25.82
N GLY A 423 -14.78 -1.16 -24.70
CA GLY A 423 -13.54 -1.37 -23.96
C GLY A 423 -13.77 -1.78 -22.50
N ASP A 424 -12.67 -2.08 -21.82
CA ASP A 424 -12.64 -2.32 -20.38
C ASP A 424 -11.95 -1.15 -19.67
N ALA A 425 -12.41 -0.87 -18.45
CA ALA A 425 -11.78 0.10 -17.56
C ALA A 425 -11.78 -0.39 -16.12
N LEU A 426 -11.22 0.43 -15.23
CA LEU A 426 -11.19 0.18 -13.80
C LEU A 426 -11.92 1.30 -13.06
N LEU A 427 -12.88 0.92 -12.22
CA LEU A 427 -13.52 1.81 -11.27
C LEU A 427 -12.76 1.72 -9.94
N GLU A 428 -12.28 2.86 -9.44
CA GLU A 428 -11.83 2.98 -8.05
C GLU A 428 -13.04 3.15 -7.11
N PHE A 429 -12.83 3.13 -5.80
CA PHE A 429 -13.91 3.42 -4.85
C PHE A 429 -14.61 4.74 -5.21
N LEU A 430 -15.92 4.67 -5.43
CA LEU A 430 -16.75 5.79 -5.83
C LEU A 430 -17.84 6.04 -4.79
N PRO A 431 -17.67 7.06 -3.93
CA PRO A 431 -18.69 7.51 -2.99
C PRO A 431 -19.98 7.92 -3.69
N GLU A 432 -21.05 7.97 -2.90
CA GLU A 432 -22.33 8.53 -3.35
C GLU A 432 -22.18 10.02 -3.68
N SER A 433 -22.90 10.47 -4.71
CA SER A 433 -22.86 11.85 -5.24
C SER A 433 -21.51 12.33 -5.77
N GLU A 434 -20.51 11.45 -5.89
CA GLU A 434 -19.21 11.81 -6.49
C GLU A 434 -19.22 11.59 -8.00
N LYS A 435 -18.55 12.50 -8.73
CA LYS A 435 -18.33 12.44 -10.16
C LYS A 435 -16.93 11.90 -10.47
N ARG A 436 -16.81 10.98 -11.43
CA ARG A 436 -15.53 10.39 -11.83
C ARG A 436 -15.42 10.27 -13.35
N LEU A 437 -14.23 10.57 -13.87
CA LEU A 437 -13.82 10.26 -15.24
C LEU A 437 -13.20 8.86 -15.28
N ILE A 438 -13.70 8.01 -16.16
CA ILE A 438 -13.25 6.63 -16.36
C ILE A 438 -12.76 6.48 -17.79
N ALA A 439 -11.47 6.18 -17.97
CA ALA A 439 -10.87 5.97 -19.28
C ALA A 439 -11.02 4.52 -19.73
N TYR A 440 -11.51 4.30 -20.96
CA TYR A 440 -11.81 2.95 -21.50
C TYR A 440 -11.16 2.66 -22.87
N GLY A 441 -10.48 3.63 -23.48
CA GLY A 441 -9.82 3.42 -24.77
C GLY A 441 -8.98 4.62 -25.23
N ASP A 442 -8.33 4.48 -26.38
CA ASP A 442 -7.62 5.57 -27.07
C ASP A 442 -8.48 6.16 -28.20
N ASP A 443 -8.58 7.49 -28.26
CA ASP A 443 -9.25 8.20 -29.35
C ASP A 443 -8.24 8.55 -30.45
N ILE A 444 -8.01 7.60 -31.35
CA ILE A 444 -6.96 7.72 -32.39
C ILE A 444 -7.28 8.78 -33.46
N GLU A 445 -8.52 9.24 -33.55
CA GLU A 445 -8.97 10.24 -34.52
C GLU A 445 -8.75 11.68 -34.01
N VAL A 446 -8.45 11.86 -32.72
CA VAL A 446 -8.11 13.15 -32.13
C VAL A 446 -6.63 13.18 -31.80
N THR A 447 -5.94 14.26 -32.19
CA THR A 447 -4.53 14.47 -31.87
C THR A 447 -4.34 15.81 -31.15
N GLY A 448 -3.55 15.81 -30.09
CA GLY A 448 -3.20 17.01 -29.32
C GLY A 448 -1.71 17.27 -29.34
N SER A 449 -1.33 18.54 -29.38
CA SER A 449 0.06 18.98 -29.19
C SER A 449 0.10 20.20 -28.27
N ARG A 450 1.22 20.37 -27.57
CA ARG A 450 1.43 21.47 -26.63
C ARG A 450 2.68 22.25 -26.98
N ARG A 451 2.56 23.58 -26.94
CA ARG A 451 3.67 24.54 -26.95
C ARG A 451 3.55 25.47 -25.75
N GLY A 452 4.64 26.14 -25.43
CA GLY A 452 4.71 26.97 -24.24
C GLY A 452 5.70 28.10 -24.43
N ASP A 453 5.28 29.26 -23.98
CA ASP A 453 6.04 30.50 -24.03
C ASP A 453 6.07 31.09 -22.61
N SER A 454 7.17 31.72 -22.24
CA SER A 454 7.27 32.46 -21.00
C SER A 454 7.61 33.90 -21.33
N SER A 455 6.82 34.82 -20.80
CA SER A 455 7.15 36.25 -20.82
C SER A 455 7.44 36.72 -19.40
N ARG A 456 8.27 37.74 -19.29
CA ARG A 456 8.58 38.40 -18.02
C ARG A 456 8.57 39.90 -18.27
N THR A 457 7.76 40.61 -17.50
CA THR A 457 7.72 42.06 -17.50
C THR A 457 8.12 42.60 -16.15
N ILE A 458 8.74 43.78 -16.14
CA ILE A 458 9.04 44.52 -14.92
C ILE A 458 7.76 45.26 -14.52
N GLU A 459 7.25 45.02 -13.32
CA GLU A 459 6.13 45.80 -12.79
C GLU A 459 6.61 47.05 -12.07
N THR A 460 7.59 46.89 -11.18
CA THR A 460 8.14 47.99 -10.40
C THR A 460 9.64 47.82 -10.20
N VAL A 461 10.37 48.93 -10.11
CA VAL A 461 11.79 48.96 -9.74
C VAL A 461 11.97 50.02 -8.67
N LYS A 462 12.42 49.61 -7.49
CA LYS A 462 12.65 50.50 -6.36
C LYS A 462 14.13 50.54 -6.01
N LEU A 463 14.67 51.75 -5.88
CA LEU A 463 16.00 52.01 -5.35
C LEU A 463 15.86 52.65 -3.97
N ALA A 464 16.31 51.95 -2.93
CA ALA A 464 16.35 52.45 -1.57
C ALA A 464 17.50 51.82 -0.79
N ASP A 465 18.18 52.63 0.02
CA ASP A 465 19.23 52.20 0.96
C ASP A 465 20.41 51.47 0.30
N GLY A 466 20.72 51.81 -0.95
CA GLY A 466 21.75 51.11 -1.73
C GLY A 466 21.32 49.72 -2.21
N ILE A 467 20.03 49.41 -2.15
CA ILE A 467 19.41 48.18 -2.60
C ILE A 467 18.44 48.50 -3.75
N MET A 468 18.53 47.71 -4.82
CA MET A 468 17.56 47.69 -5.90
C MET A 468 16.63 46.49 -5.73
N THR A 469 15.34 46.73 -5.64
CA THR A 469 14.30 45.69 -5.64
C THR A 469 13.48 45.81 -6.91
N THR A 470 13.48 44.75 -7.71
CA THR A 470 12.71 44.67 -8.96
C THR A 470 11.59 43.65 -8.79
N SER A 471 10.34 44.09 -8.96
CA SER A 471 9.19 43.20 -9.05
C SER A 471 8.99 42.76 -10.50
N TYR A 472 8.95 41.46 -10.73
CA TYR A 472 8.69 40.87 -12.02
C TYR A 472 7.33 40.18 -12.02
N ARG A 473 6.54 40.45 -13.06
CA ARG A 473 5.40 39.61 -13.42
C ARG A 473 5.84 38.65 -14.50
N GLN A 474 5.82 37.36 -14.18
CA GLN A 474 6.11 36.30 -15.12
C GLN A 474 4.81 35.61 -15.52
N VAL A 475 4.56 35.56 -16.83
CA VAL A 475 3.39 34.87 -17.40
C VAL A 475 3.89 33.67 -18.19
N GLN A 476 3.42 32.49 -17.80
CA GLN A 476 3.60 31.25 -18.55
C GLN A 476 2.34 31.02 -19.39
N SER A 477 2.51 31.04 -20.71
CA SER A 477 1.45 30.75 -21.67
C SER A 477 1.68 29.34 -22.21
N THR A 478 0.69 28.47 -22.09
CA THR A 478 0.67 27.15 -22.71
C THR A 478 -0.44 27.09 -23.74
N THR A 479 -0.08 26.83 -25.00
CA THR A 479 -1.05 26.65 -26.08
C THR A 479 -1.19 25.18 -26.43
N TYR A 480 -2.43 24.69 -26.38
CA TYR A 480 -2.82 23.36 -26.80
C TYR A 480 -3.50 23.45 -28.17
N LEU A 481 -2.96 22.72 -29.14
CA LEU A 481 -3.54 22.57 -30.47
C LEU A 481 -4.14 21.18 -30.58
N ILE A 482 -5.46 21.12 -30.77
CA ILE A 482 -6.23 19.89 -30.86
C ILE A 482 -6.77 19.77 -32.26
N LYS A 483 -6.57 18.63 -32.90
CA LYS A 483 -7.07 18.32 -34.24
C LYS A 483 -7.99 17.12 -34.15
N ASN A 484 -9.23 17.28 -34.62
CA ASN A 484 -10.19 16.20 -34.76
C ASN A 484 -10.26 15.79 -36.24
N ALA A 485 -9.91 14.54 -36.55
CA ALA A 485 -10.01 13.97 -37.89
C ALA A 485 -11.29 13.17 -38.13
N ASP A 486 -12.17 13.02 -37.12
CA ASP A 486 -13.46 12.38 -37.26
C ASP A 486 -14.49 13.33 -37.93
N LYS A 487 -15.50 12.73 -38.55
CA LYS A 487 -16.72 13.35 -39.05
C LYS A 487 -17.69 13.74 -37.95
N LYS A 488 -17.56 13.19 -36.73
CA LYS A 488 -18.34 13.61 -35.57
C LYS A 488 -17.55 14.63 -34.75
N GLU A 489 -18.26 15.57 -34.13
CA GLU A 489 -17.66 16.44 -33.13
C GLU A 489 -17.21 15.65 -31.90
N ARG A 490 -16.25 16.22 -31.16
CA ARG A 490 -15.69 15.62 -29.94
C ARG A 490 -15.70 16.65 -28.82
N THR A 491 -16.20 16.25 -27.66
CA THR A 491 -16.07 17.01 -26.43
C THR A 491 -14.73 16.66 -25.79
N VAL A 492 -13.80 17.60 -25.72
CA VAL A 492 -12.42 17.37 -25.29
C VAL A 492 -12.18 18.00 -23.91
N ILE A 493 -11.54 17.25 -23.02
CA ILE A 493 -10.97 17.77 -21.77
C ILE A 493 -9.45 17.81 -21.89
N VAL A 494 -8.86 18.97 -21.60
CA VAL A 494 -7.41 19.11 -21.43
C VAL A 494 -7.09 19.27 -19.97
N GLU A 495 -6.31 18.34 -19.43
CA GLU A 495 -5.72 18.48 -18.10
C GLU A 495 -4.42 19.30 -18.17
N HIS A 496 -4.41 20.46 -17.53
CA HIS A 496 -3.24 21.32 -17.37
C HIS A 496 -2.67 21.18 -15.96
N THR A 497 -1.43 20.73 -15.83
CA THR A 497 -0.74 20.67 -14.52
C THR A 497 -0.48 22.09 -14.00
N LYS A 498 -0.86 22.35 -12.74
CA LYS A 498 -0.62 23.64 -12.09
C LYS A 498 0.88 23.88 -11.90
N ASN A 499 1.39 25.04 -12.32
CA ASN A 499 2.76 25.41 -12.00
C ASN A 499 2.85 25.96 -10.56
N ALA A 500 3.80 25.45 -9.78
CA ALA A 500 3.96 25.85 -8.38
C ALA A 500 4.27 27.35 -8.27
N GLY A 501 3.51 28.05 -7.42
CA GLY A 501 3.64 29.50 -7.21
C GLY A 501 3.09 30.38 -8.33
N TYR A 502 2.40 29.80 -9.31
CA TYR A 502 1.64 30.53 -10.32
C TYR A 502 0.14 30.46 -10.03
N GLU A 503 -0.56 31.53 -10.38
CA GLU A 503 -2.01 31.62 -10.34
C GLU A 503 -2.59 31.56 -11.76
N LEU A 504 -3.68 30.82 -11.93
CA LEU A 504 -4.36 30.70 -13.21
C LEU A 504 -5.05 32.02 -13.58
N THR A 505 -4.71 32.56 -14.74
CA THR A 505 -5.35 33.77 -15.29
C THR A 505 -6.42 33.44 -16.34
N THR A 506 -6.24 32.36 -17.12
CA THR A 506 -7.28 31.88 -18.06
C THR A 506 -8.43 31.22 -17.32
N LYS A 507 -9.63 31.82 -17.35
CA LYS A 507 -10.87 31.23 -16.78
C LYS A 507 -11.83 30.68 -17.83
N GLN A 508 -11.69 31.08 -19.09
CA GLN A 508 -12.54 30.58 -20.17
C GLN A 508 -12.36 29.06 -20.32
N ALA A 509 -13.47 28.34 -20.54
CA ALA A 509 -13.49 26.87 -20.67
C ALA A 509 -13.05 26.07 -19.43
N LEU A 510 -12.65 26.72 -18.33
CA LEU A 510 -12.32 26.03 -17.08
C LEU A 510 -13.58 25.40 -16.51
N THR A 511 -13.55 24.09 -16.30
CA THR A 511 -14.71 23.31 -15.83
C THR A 511 -14.49 22.76 -14.42
N GLU A 512 -13.26 22.38 -14.10
CA GLU A 512 -12.93 21.77 -12.81
C GLU A 512 -11.49 22.10 -12.41
N THR A 513 -11.23 22.17 -11.11
CA THR A 513 -9.89 22.33 -10.54
C THR A 513 -9.66 21.23 -9.52
N THR A 514 -8.65 20.40 -9.75
CA THR A 514 -8.22 19.37 -8.79
C THR A 514 -7.08 19.91 -7.93
N ALA A 515 -6.48 19.09 -7.06
CA ALA A 515 -5.34 19.48 -6.25
C ALA A 515 -4.16 20.00 -7.12
N ASN A 516 -3.80 19.27 -8.18
CA ASN A 516 -2.60 19.50 -8.98
C ASN A 516 -2.87 19.85 -10.45
N LYS A 517 -4.13 19.89 -10.90
CA LYS A 517 -4.49 20.15 -12.30
C LYS A 517 -5.69 21.09 -12.44
N TYR A 518 -5.75 21.78 -13.57
CA TYR A 518 -6.93 22.46 -14.10
C TYR A 518 -7.50 21.65 -15.26
N ARG A 519 -8.83 21.55 -15.37
CA ARG A 519 -9.50 20.87 -16.49
C ARG A 519 -10.27 21.87 -17.33
N PHE A 520 -9.91 21.94 -18.60
CA PHE A 520 -10.56 22.80 -19.59
C PHE A 520 -11.39 21.97 -20.55
N LYS A 521 -12.66 22.33 -20.74
CA LYS A 521 -13.60 21.68 -21.66
C LYS A 521 -13.75 22.51 -22.93
N LEU A 522 -13.51 21.89 -24.08
CA LEU A 522 -13.73 22.51 -25.38
C LEU A 522 -14.40 21.53 -26.33
N THR A 523 -15.06 22.06 -27.35
CA THR A 523 -15.64 21.27 -28.44
C THR A 523 -14.71 21.31 -29.65
N ALA A 524 -14.21 20.16 -30.06
CA ALA A 524 -13.46 20.00 -31.30
C ALA A 524 -14.43 19.59 -32.43
N ALA A 525 -14.76 20.55 -33.29
CA ALA A 525 -15.66 20.31 -34.42
C ALA A 525 -15.10 19.23 -35.36
N ALA A 526 -15.99 18.57 -36.10
CA ALA A 526 -15.62 17.54 -37.07
C ALA A 526 -14.63 18.07 -38.11
N ASN A 527 -13.58 17.29 -38.41
CA ASN A 527 -12.54 17.64 -39.37
C ASN A 527 -11.87 19.01 -39.16
N ALA A 528 -11.82 19.51 -37.91
CA ALA A 528 -11.32 20.84 -37.59
C ALA A 528 -10.20 20.83 -36.54
N GLY A 529 -9.45 21.94 -36.51
CA GLY A 529 -8.51 22.26 -35.45
C GLY A 529 -9.14 23.20 -34.43
N SER A 530 -8.78 23.06 -33.15
CA SER A 530 -9.17 23.94 -32.06
C SER A 530 -7.95 24.30 -31.22
N GLU A 531 -7.94 25.52 -30.69
CA GLU A 531 -6.85 26.05 -29.88
C GLU A 531 -7.36 26.39 -28.48
N LEU A 532 -6.59 25.99 -27.47
CA LEU A 532 -6.80 26.39 -26.07
C LEU A 532 -5.51 27.02 -25.54
N LYS A 533 -5.59 28.30 -25.15
CA LYS A 533 -4.47 29.03 -24.53
C LYS A 533 -4.69 29.15 -23.02
N VAL A 534 -3.81 28.53 -22.24
CA VAL A 534 -3.81 28.57 -20.77
C VAL A 534 -2.68 29.45 -20.28
N GLU A 535 -3.00 30.53 -19.59
CA GLU A 535 -2.04 31.46 -19.02
C GLU A 535 -2.07 31.38 -17.49
N GLU A 536 -0.89 31.23 -16.91
CA GLU A 536 -0.68 31.33 -15.47
C GLU A 536 0.34 32.43 -15.19
N ALA A 537 0.16 33.19 -14.12
CA ALA A 537 1.01 34.31 -13.77
C ALA A 537 1.53 34.19 -12.33
N ARG A 538 2.75 34.68 -12.10
CA ARG A 538 3.28 34.90 -10.76
C ARG A 538 3.98 36.25 -10.67
N ILE A 539 3.97 36.81 -9.47
CA ILE A 539 4.77 37.99 -9.14
C ILE A 539 5.88 37.54 -8.20
N TYR A 540 7.11 37.93 -8.51
CA TYR A 540 8.26 37.67 -7.64
C TYR A 540 9.21 38.85 -7.63
N GLN A 541 9.97 38.99 -6.55
CA GLN A 541 10.91 40.08 -6.37
C GLN A 541 12.36 39.58 -6.51
N SER A 542 13.20 40.39 -7.11
CA SER A 542 14.65 40.22 -7.13
C SER A 542 15.31 41.41 -6.44
N THR A 543 16.27 41.14 -5.57
CA THR A 543 16.96 42.16 -4.79
C THR A 543 18.45 42.13 -5.10
N GLN A 544 19.04 43.29 -5.37
CA GLN A 544 20.46 43.43 -5.70
C GLN A 544 21.06 44.61 -4.92
N LYS A 545 22.27 44.44 -4.38
CA LYS A 545 23.00 45.53 -3.74
C LYS A 545 23.73 46.32 -4.81
N ILE A 546 23.51 47.63 -4.84
CA ILE A 546 24.10 48.53 -5.84
C ILE A 546 25.64 48.55 -5.70
N PHE A 547 26.14 48.41 -4.48
CA PHE A 547 27.58 48.40 -4.18
C PHE A 547 28.33 47.20 -4.77
N ASP A 548 27.64 46.08 -5.01
CA ASP A 548 28.23 44.84 -5.53
C ASP A 548 28.20 44.80 -7.07
N MET A 549 27.56 45.78 -7.71
CA MET A 549 27.40 45.84 -9.16
C MET A 549 28.66 46.37 -9.85
N SER A 550 28.94 45.84 -11.05
CA SER A 550 30.00 46.35 -11.91
C SER A 550 29.58 47.63 -12.63
N SER A 551 30.54 48.43 -13.10
CA SER A 551 30.23 49.62 -13.92
C SER A 551 29.45 49.25 -15.19
N ASN A 552 29.73 48.09 -15.80
CA ASN A 552 28.98 47.61 -16.97
C ASN A 552 27.50 47.31 -16.63
N THR A 553 27.23 46.85 -15.41
CA THR A 553 25.88 46.63 -14.90
C THR A 553 25.13 47.95 -14.73
N PHE A 554 25.79 49.03 -14.31
CA PHE A 554 25.14 50.34 -14.27
C PHE A 554 24.75 50.82 -15.67
N VAL A 555 25.62 50.64 -16.67
CA VAL A 555 25.33 51.03 -18.06
C VAL A 555 24.20 50.19 -18.67
N SER A 556 24.07 48.92 -18.32
CA SER A 556 22.95 48.11 -18.83
C SER A 556 21.60 48.62 -18.32
N TYR A 557 21.52 49.13 -17.09
CA TYR A 557 20.28 49.73 -16.56
C TYR A 557 19.95 51.09 -17.19
N THR A 558 20.94 51.88 -17.63
CA THR A 558 20.66 53.17 -18.30
C THR A 558 20.18 52.99 -19.73
N THR A 559 20.51 51.87 -20.37
CA THR A 559 20.21 51.56 -21.77
C THR A 559 19.00 50.64 -21.95
N ASN A 560 18.56 49.94 -20.90
CA ASN A 560 17.39 49.05 -20.95
C ASN A 560 16.06 49.85 -20.95
N ALA A 561 15.32 49.78 -22.05
CA ALA A 561 14.05 50.47 -22.23
C ALA A 561 12.93 50.01 -21.28
N GLU A 562 13.00 48.77 -20.76
CA GLU A 562 12.03 48.22 -19.79
C GLU A 562 12.17 48.85 -18.40
N ILE A 563 13.31 49.47 -18.09
CA ILE A 563 13.56 50.12 -16.81
C ILE A 563 12.91 51.51 -16.80
N PRO A 564 12.15 51.89 -15.75
CA PRO A 564 11.53 53.22 -15.67
C PRO A 564 12.54 54.37 -15.84
N GLU A 565 12.14 55.45 -16.53
CA GLU A 565 13.04 56.57 -16.86
C GLU A 565 13.73 57.17 -15.62
N LYS A 566 13.01 57.29 -14.51
CA LYS A 566 13.55 57.79 -13.23
C LYS A 566 14.71 56.94 -12.72
N ILE A 567 14.60 55.63 -12.86
CA ILE A 567 15.62 54.66 -12.43
C ILE A 567 16.82 54.73 -13.37
N ARG A 568 16.60 54.84 -14.69
CA ARG A 568 17.69 55.06 -15.66
C ARG A 568 18.48 56.33 -15.35
N LYS A 569 17.79 57.43 -15.01
CA LYS A 569 18.44 58.68 -14.57
C LYS A 569 19.22 58.50 -13.27
N ALA A 570 18.67 57.78 -12.30
CA ALA A 570 19.38 57.48 -11.05
C ALA A 570 20.69 56.69 -11.31
N PHE A 571 20.67 55.67 -12.17
CA PHE A 571 21.88 54.95 -12.56
C PHE A 571 22.88 55.81 -13.34
N ALA A 572 22.42 56.74 -14.18
CA ALA A 572 23.31 57.70 -14.83
C ALA A 572 24.05 58.57 -13.80
N SER A 573 23.35 59.04 -12.75
CA SER A 573 23.98 59.78 -11.66
C SER A 573 24.91 58.91 -10.81
N ILE A 574 24.57 57.64 -10.56
CA ILE A 574 25.46 56.68 -9.88
C ILE A 574 26.76 56.49 -10.66
N ILE A 575 26.70 56.39 -12.00
CA ILE A 575 27.89 56.30 -12.85
C ILE A 575 28.77 57.53 -12.68
N THR A 576 28.19 58.73 -12.76
CA THR A 576 28.96 59.99 -12.58
C THR A 576 29.67 60.06 -11.23
N GLU A 577 29.02 59.64 -10.14
CA GLU A 577 29.67 59.60 -8.82
C GLU A 577 30.72 58.48 -8.72
N LYS A 578 30.48 57.31 -9.34
CA LYS A 578 31.46 56.21 -9.39
C LYS A 578 32.71 56.60 -10.18
N ASP A 579 32.56 57.37 -11.26
CA ASP A 579 33.68 57.85 -12.07
C ASP A 579 34.66 58.71 -11.27
N LYS A 580 34.18 59.49 -10.28
CA LYS A 580 35.05 60.25 -9.36
C LYS A 580 35.90 59.31 -8.51
N VAL A 581 35.32 58.22 -8.01
CA VAL A 581 36.05 57.18 -7.26
C VAL A 581 37.10 56.55 -8.17
N THR A 582 36.71 56.13 -9.37
CA THR A 582 37.65 55.51 -10.33
C THR A 582 38.75 56.46 -10.77
N ALA A 583 38.49 57.77 -10.90
CA ALA A 583 39.52 58.77 -11.17
C ALA A 583 40.51 58.91 -10.01
N ALA A 584 40.03 58.93 -8.77
CA ALA A 584 40.89 58.95 -7.58
C ALA A 584 41.74 57.68 -7.45
N GLU A 585 41.16 56.50 -7.72
CA GLU A 585 41.87 55.21 -7.77
C GLU A 585 43.00 55.24 -8.81
N ARG A 586 42.72 55.74 -10.03
CA ARG A 586 43.73 55.89 -11.09
C ARG A 586 44.85 56.85 -10.69
N SER A 587 44.52 57.98 -10.08
CA SER A 587 45.51 58.95 -9.60
C SER A 587 46.43 58.36 -8.53
N LEU A 588 45.85 57.65 -7.56
CA LEU A 588 46.61 56.96 -6.51
C LEU A 588 47.53 55.90 -7.14
N LYS A 589 47.00 55.09 -8.07
CA LYS A 589 47.76 54.05 -8.74
C LYS A 589 48.94 54.60 -9.53
N ALA A 590 48.74 55.71 -10.26
CA ALA A 590 49.82 56.37 -11.01
C ALA A 590 50.95 56.86 -10.09
N LEU A 591 50.62 57.42 -8.92
CA LEU A 591 51.62 57.85 -7.93
C LEU A 591 52.36 56.66 -7.29
N GLN A 592 51.66 55.57 -6.98
CA GLN A 592 52.25 54.33 -6.45
C GLN A 592 53.18 53.66 -7.48
N ASP A 593 52.78 53.64 -8.75
CA ASP A 593 53.60 53.12 -9.84
C ASP A 593 54.87 53.97 -10.02
N ARG A 594 54.74 55.31 -9.95
CA ARG A 594 55.89 56.22 -9.98
C ARG A 594 56.83 56.03 -8.79
N GLN A 595 56.29 55.87 -7.58
CA GLN A 595 57.08 55.58 -6.38
C GLN A 595 57.87 54.27 -6.54
N THR A 596 57.24 53.24 -7.11
CA THR A 596 57.88 51.95 -7.40
C THR A 596 58.99 52.10 -8.45
N GLU A 597 58.77 52.92 -9.48
CA GLU A 597 59.77 53.23 -10.51
C GLU A 597 60.99 53.94 -9.92
N ILE A 598 60.78 54.95 -9.07
CA ILE A 598 61.88 55.68 -8.43
C ILE A 598 62.68 54.78 -7.48
N GLY A 599 62.03 53.90 -6.73
CA GLY A 599 62.75 52.92 -5.88
C GLY A 599 63.73 52.06 -6.68
N LYS A 600 63.30 51.58 -7.86
CA LYS A 600 64.19 50.84 -8.79
C LYS A 600 65.33 51.70 -9.30
N GLU A 601 65.06 52.98 -9.57
CA GLU A 601 66.07 53.93 -10.04
C GLU A 601 67.12 54.26 -8.97
N GLN A 602 66.69 54.40 -7.70
CA GLN A 602 67.60 54.57 -6.57
C GLN A 602 68.53 53.37 -6.40
N ASP A 603 68.00 52.14 -6.46
CA ASP A 603 68.80 50.92 -6.37
C ASP A 603 69.83 50.82 -7.51
N ARG A 604 69.45 51.26 -8.72
CA ARG A 604 70.36 51.33 -9.86
C ARG A 604 71.47 52.37 -9.62
N ALA A 605 71.09 53.55 -9.12
CA ALA A 605 72.05 54.62 -8.83
C ALA A 605 73.01 54.25 -7.68
N ARG A 606 72.55 53.57 -6.63
CA ARG A 606 73.39 53.05 -5.53
C ARG A 606 74.42 52.03 -6.02
N ARG A 607 73.98 51.03 -6.80
CA ARG A 607 74.89 50.03 -7.40
C ARG A 607 75.94 50.65 -8.31
N ASN A 608 75.55 51.64 -9.11
CA ASN A 608 76.49 52.36 -9.97
C ASN A 608 77.48 53.22 -9.15
N LEU A 609 77.01 53.85 -8.07
CA LEU A 609 77.86 54.63 -7.16
C LEU A 609 78.90 53.75 -6.44
N GLU A 610 78.50 52.58 -5.94
CA GLU A 610 79.40 51.58 -5.35
C GLU A 610 80.50 51.16 -6.34
N ALA A 611 80.17 51.01 -7.61
CA ALA A 611 81.11 50.60 -8.65
C ALA A 611 82.14 51.69 -9.03
N VAL A 612 81.76 52.98 -9.03
CA VAL A 612 82.63 54.09 -9.48
C VAL A 612 83.32 54.86 -8.35
N GLY A 613 82.95 54.59 -7.09
CA GLY A 613 83.48 55.26 -5.90
C GLY A 613 82.96 56.69 -5.69
N SER A 614 82.76 57.09 -4.43
CA SER A 614 82.11 58.36 -4.07
C SER A 614 82.93 59.62 -4.35
N GLU A 615 84.25 59.51 -4.48
CA GLU A 615 85.14 60.67 -4.70
C GLU A 615 85.33 61.03 -6.18
N SER A 616 84.96 60.13 -7.10
CA SER A 616 85.06 60.35 -8.55
C SER A 616 84.04 61.38 -9.04
N GLN A 617 84.34 62.05 -10.16
CA GLN A 617 83.42 63.02 -10.77
C GLN A 617 82.07 62.37 -11.13
N GLN A 618 82.10 61.11 -11.58
CA GLN A 618 80.93 60.29 -11.89
C GLN A 618 80.17 59.89 -10.62
N GLY A 619 80.88 59.55 -9.54
CA GLY A 619 80.29 59.25 -8.24
C GLY A 619 79.52 60.45 -7.66
N ARG A 620 80.09 61.66 -7.75
CA ARG A 620 79.40 62.91 -7.34
C ARG A 620 78.12 63.15 -8.13
N ALA A 621 78.07 62.81 -9.42
CA ALA A 621 76.85 62.93 -10.22
C ALA A 621 75.76 61.93 -9.80
N PHE A 622 76.12 60.69 -9.43
CA PHE A 622 75.17 59.72 -8.88
C PHE A 622 74.68 60.09 -7.47
N LEU A 623 75.52 60.70 -6.63
CA LEU A 623 75.11 61.27 -5.34
C LEU A 623 74.07 62.37 -5.52
N THR A 624 74.30 63.32 -6.43
CA THR A 624 73.30 64.36 -6.77
C THR A 624 72.01 63.75 -7.30
N LYS A 625 72.10 62.72 -8.15
CA LYS A 625 70.92 62.00 -8.65
C LYS A 625 70.14 61.32 -7.52
N LEU A 626 70.82 60.67 -6.58
CA LEU A 626 70.19 60.03 -5.41
C LEU A 626 69.48 61.05 -4.52
N LEU A 627 70.07 62.22 -4.28
CA LEU A 627 69.43 63.31 -3.52
C LEU A 627 68.16 63.84 -4.21
N ASN A 628 68.19 63.99 -5.54
CA ASN A 628 67.02 64.39 -6.31
C ASN A 628 65.91 63.33 -6.27
N LEU A 629 66.26 62.04 -6.39
CA LEU A 629 65.30 60.93 -6.28
C LEU A 629 64.71 60.83 -4.87
N GLU A 630 65.50 61.10 -3.82
CA GLU A 630 65.00 61.14 -2.44
C GLU A 630 64.01 62.28 -2.24
N SER A 631 64.31 63.46 -2.79
CA SER A 631 63.39 64.61 -2.77
C SER A 631 62.08 64.29 -3.50
N GLU A 632 62.14 63.65 -4.68
CA GLU A 632 60.95 63.22 -5.43
C GLU A 632 60.16 62.13 -4.68
N LEU A 633 60.82 61.22 -3.94
CA LEU A 633 60.13 60.25 -3.09
C LEU A 633 59.38 60.91 -1.92
N ASP A 634 59.94 61.93 -1.29
CA ASP A 634 59.27 62.64 -0.19
C ASP A 634 58.06 63.44 -0.69
N GLU A 635 58.16 64.02 -1.89
CA GLU A 635 57.00 64.62 -2.58
C GLU A 635 55.94 63.56 -2.92
N LEU A 636 56.33 62.40 -3.44
CA LEU A 636 55.41 61.31 -3.75
C LEU A 636 54.76 60.71 -2.51
N LYS A 637 55.46 60.57 -1.38
CA LYS A 637 54.86 60.11 -0.11
C LYS A 637 53.72 61.04 0.30
N THR A 638 53.95 62.34 0.22
CA THR A 638 52.95 63.37 0.52
C THR A 638 51.79 63.32 -0.48
N GLY A 639 52.09 63.18 -1.78
CA GLY A 639 51.10 63.04 -2.84
C GLY A 639 50.25 61.76 -2.72
N ILE A 640 50.84 60.63 -2.35
CA ILE A 640 50.15 59.36 -2.10
C ILE A 640 49.24 59.49 -0.89
N ALA A 641 49.70 60.09 0.22
CA ALA A 641 48.87 60.32 1.40
C ALA A 641 47.64 61.18 1.06
N ALA A 642 47.84 62.28 0.31
CA ALA A 642 46.76 63.11 -0.18
C ALA A 642 45.82 62.36 -1.14
N ALA A 643 46.34 61.54 -2.05
CA ALA A 643 45.54 60.73 -2.97
C ALA A 643 44.72 59.64 -2.26
N VAL A 644 45.26 59.04 -1.19
CA VAL A 644 44.54 58.10 -0.31
C VAL A 644 43.38 58.82 0.40
N GLU A 645 43.61 60.02 0.93
CA GLU A 645 42.55 60.82 1.55
C GLU A 645 41.45 61.19 0.55
N GLN A 646 41.83 61.61 -0.67
CA GLN A 646 40.89 61.91 -1.74
C GLN A 646 40.09 60.67 -2.16
N LEU A 647 40.73 59.50 -2.27
CA LEU A 647 40.05 58.24 -2.57
C LEU A 647 39.05 57.87 -1.47
N ASN A 648 39.45 57.93 -0.20
CA ASN A 648 38.56 57.64 0.93
C ASN A 648 37.36 58.59 0.95
N LYS A 649 37.59 59.88 0.71
CA LYS A 649 36.52 60.89 0.62
C LYS A 649 35.58 60.63 -0.56
N ALA A 650 36.12 60.27 -1.72
CA ALA A 650 35.31 59.90 -2.89
C ALA A 650 34.46 58.64 -2.62
N GLN A 651 35.02 57.63 -1.96
CA GLN A 651 34.29 56.41 -1.57
C GLN A 651 33.19 56.68 -0.54
N GLN A 652 33.45 57.52 0.46
CA GLN A 652 32.45 57.94 1.44
C GLN A 652 31.31 58.73 0.78
N ASN A 653 31.64 59.67 -0.09
CA ASN A 653 30.66 60.45 -0.85
C ASN A 653 29.81 59.56 -1.75
N PHE A 654 30.43 58.61 -2.46
CA PHE A 654 29.72 57.63 -3.29
C PHE A 654 28.77 56.77 -2.43
N THR A 655 29.25 56.28 -1.29
CA THR A 655 28.43 55.48 -0.37
C THR A 655 27.23 56.27 0.16
N ALA A 656 27.45 57.50 0.60
CA ALA A 656 26.39 58.39 1.08
C ALA A 656 25.39 58.72 -0.04
N PHE A 657 25.89 59.01 -1.25
CA PHE A 657 25.07 59.28 -2.42
C PHE A 657 24.14 58.12 -2.73
N VAL A 658 24.70 56.91 -2.90
CA VAL A 658 23.93 55.70 -3.21
C VAL A 658 22.90 55.39 -2.10
N LYS A 659 23.27 55.58 -0.83
CA LYS A 659 22.34 55.39 0.29
C LYS A 659 21.21 56.42 0.34
N ASN A 660 21.40 57.61 -0.22
CA ASN A 660 20.37 58.68 -0.22
C ASN A 660 19.40 58.58 -1.40
N ILE A 661 19.66 57.72 -2.39
CA ILE A 661 18.73 57.51 -3.51
C ILE A 661 17.46 56.84 -2.99
N ARG A 662 16.31 57.47 -3.27
CA ARG A 662 14.96 56.95 -3.03
C ARG A 662 14.11 57.21 -4.27
N VAL A 663 13.95 56.20 -5.11
CA VAL A 663 13.21 56.30 -6.37
C VAL A 663 12.41 55.02 -6.60
N GLU A 664 11.18 55.17 -7.08
CA GLU A 664 10.25 54.10 -7.45
C GLU A 664 9.63 54.38 -8.83
#